data_AF-A0A535WI13-F1
#
_entry.id   AF-A0A535WI13-F1
#
_cell.length_a   1.000
_cell.length_b   1.000
_cell.length_c   1.000
_cell.angle_alpha   90.00
_cell.angle_beta   90.00
_cell.angle_gamma   90.00
#
_symmetry.space_group_name_H-M   'P 1'
#
loop_
_entity.id
_entity.type
_entity.pdbx_description
1 polymer ?
#
loop_
_entity_poly.entity_id
_entity_poly.type
_entity_poly.pdbx_seq_one_letter_code
_entity_poly.pdbx_strand_id
1 'polypeptide(L)'
;MSSPRCTAGPINWSFRVPPTLSRRRVGLAVARPRVRPRLTMPTLKIRTQIVLPFLLLMLILGVVGTYLTTSLVATSLENRIADQLVHSEDAALDAAVQLQGRQVAAIRLIANTEGIDRAVSAGDAAALRQLIIPLEVNNRLGTVMIFDASGRTILEIRQPDPTSPNGLVFASGTDLSTEPEVLPVLLGQYDSLGDKYIGYRGSPPSALAAAGPVVLADRVVGGVLVETPLAAVLSDMQSRSQAQVALLDTNGHLLGSTMAELHGDLIDEHLRSYLALASPGRAATRSLTIGGQAYEFQFTNFYLRQHVEGSLAVGLSRRSVIDAGLQSAFQMTVLFAGVVLVLLLVGYLLALRLTRPIEALLAGTQAVARGDLTKRLEVRRRDELGELATAFNTMTGDLQERTRSLNEQMRRLAALSQTSQGLGKETEPGAMAEAILGVSLKALGLEKALLLARNDANGLEVRAVVGLTPKAAGQLERLSPAKLAEGFAAESSAGVETVPNLSGDPRHGLRVFGELAGLQQALVVPLVRSEKNAGYLVTGVLAGYILPQQDVELLQTIATEMALMIENADLRKKAVLQAHRLDQAIIALEKISQALTAVTVGTDNLLRAVSHATAEILDVPYASLHLRKPAWHQQFSDVIVGGTTRRELAAVRQSGELAAQRVERPEQVLELDLVGERVERLAAARRVGLQRAIAVPMCLAGEIVGVLVIHMRAPRVLERSEIRVLQTLANQAVIAIENAAAYEQTKQLATTDSVTGVANHRELEAYLERELQRARKTRESLALIICDLDHFKEINDTVGHPAGDAVLRHLTRQILVPAVRPKDLVARYGGDEFVLVLRGADSRAALAVAERVRRTVANQAVMLDGKV
;
A
#
# COMPACT_ATOMS: atom_id res chain seq x y z
N MET A 1 30.46 -31.72 73.83
CA MET A 1 30.13 -31.81 75.27
C MET A 1 29.00 -30.83 75.56
N SER A 2 28.11 -31.18 76.51
CA SER A 2 27.19 -30.31 77.28
C SER A 2 26.52 -29.05 76.67
N SER A 3 25.18 -29.06 76.67
CA SER A 3 24.26 -27.90 76.68
C SER A 3 24.18 -27.23 78.09
N PRO A 4 23.48 -26.08 78.36
CA PRO A 4 22.07 -25.72 78.04
C PRO A 4 21.90 -24.32 77.36
N ARG A 5 20.76 -23.78 76.90
CA ARG A 5 19.27 -23.96 77.02
C ARG A 5 18.54 -23.06 78.07
N CYS A 6 17.37 -22.54 77.66
CA CYS A 6 16.28 -21.88 78.43
C CYS A 6 16.50 -20.41 78.91
N THR A 7 15.51 -19.51 79.07
CA THR A 7 14.06 -19.40 78.68
C THR A 7 13.54 -17.95 78.90
N ALA A 8 12.40 -17.58 78.28
CA ALA A 8 11.34 -16.59 78.65
C ALA A 8 11.64 -15.32 79.51
N GLY A 9 10.92 -14.18 79.37
CA GLY A 9 9.61 -13.93 78.74
C GLY A 9 9.29 -12.41 78.58
N PRO A 10 8.01 -12.02 78.37
CA PRO A 10 7.65 -10.75 77.73
C PRO A 10 7.25 -9.59 78.67
N ILE A 11 7.40 -8.34 78.21
CA ILE A 11 6.83 -7.13 78.85
C ILE A 11 6.14 -6.24 77.81
N ASN A 12 5.00 -5.66 78.22
CA ASN A 12 4.07 -4.85 77.43
C ASN A 12 4.41 -3.34 77.53
N TRP A 13 4.01 -2.52 76.55
CA TRP A 13 4.35 -1.08 76.51
C TRP A 13 3.12 -0.17 76.31
N SER A 14 2.95 0.82 77.20
CA SER A 14 1.85 1.80 77.12
C SER A 14 2.22 3.23 77.60
N PHE A 15 2.31 4.15 76.63
CA PHE A 15 1.99 5.59 76.70
C PHE A 15 2.82 6.62 77.53
N ARG A 16 3.08 7.76 76.83
CA ARG A 16 3.40 9.15 77.28
C ARG A 16 4.81 9.38 77.90
N VAL A 17 5.72 10.26 77.43
CA VAL A 17 5.72 11.63 76.82
C VAL A 17 5.56 12.75 77.86
N PRO A 18 6.36 13.87 77.89
CA PRO A 18 7.55 14.32 77.12
C PRO A 18 8.82 14.39 78.07
N PRO A 19 9.74 15.39 78.17
CA PRO A 19 10.18 16.55 77.33
C PRO A 19 11.73 16.86 77.24
N THR A 20 12.08 17.86 76.42
CA THR A 20 13.21 18.84 76.47
C THR A 20 14.70 18.46 76.73
N LEU A 21 15.48 18.45 75.63
CA LEU A 21 16.70 19.26 75.35
C LEU A 21 17.90 19.29 76.34
N SER A 22 19.04 18.72 75.91
CA SER A 22 20.35 19.39 76.05
C SER A 22 21.37 19.01 74.95
N ARG A 23 22.45 19.81 74.85
CA ARG A 23 23.55 19.86 73.85
C ARG A 23 24.30 18.49 73.69
N ARG A 24 25.03 18.16 72.61
CA ARG A 24 26.09 18.94 71.90
C ARG A 24 26.47 18.33 70.51
N ARG A 25 27.51 18.89 69.87
CA ARG A 25 28.14 18.48 68.57
C ARG A 25 28.65 17.01 68.63
N VAL A 26 28.83 16.25 67.54
CA VAL A 26 29.62 16.48 66.30
C VAL A 26 28.85 16.07 65.03
N GLY A 27 29.19 16.65 63.86
CA GLY A 27 28.46 16.41 62.60
C GLY A 27 29.16 15.46 61.62
N LEU A 28 28.35 14.70 60.88
CA LEU A 28 28.69 14.23 59.53
C LEU A 28 27.93 15.08 58.50
N ALA A 29 28.62 15.53 57.46
CA ALA A 29 28.04 16.32 56.38
C ALA A 29 27.32 15.42 55.35
N VAL A 30 26.19 14.83 55.73
CA VAL A 30 25.32 14.12 54.78
C VAL A 30 24.65 15.15 53.87
N ALA A 31 25.11 15.24 52.62
CA ALA A 31 24.58 16.14 51.62
C ALA A 31 23.13 15.75 51.25
N ARG A 32 22.15 16.38 51.88
CA ARG A 32 20.74 16.29 51.45
C ARG A 32 20.65 16.86 50.01
N PRO A 33 20.14 16.10 49.03
CA PRO A 33 19.91 16.65 47.70
C PRO A 33 18.90 17.79 47.81
N ARG A 34 19.28 18.99 47.35
CA ARG A 34 18.34 20.11 47.18
C ARG A 34 17.37 19.73 46.06
N VAL A 35 16.25 19.11 46.42
CA VAL A 35 15.10 18.96 45.54
C VAL A 35 14.65 20.37 45.17
N ARG A 36 15.01 20.81 43.96
CA ARG A 36 14.47 22.05 43.39
C ARG A 36 12.95 21.95 43.41
N PRO A 37 12.20 23.03 43.71
CA PRO A 37 10.76 23.00 43.56
C PRO A 37 10.46 22.65 42.09
N ARG A 38 9.83 21.49 41.86
CA ARG A 38 9.30 21.18 40.54
C ARG A 38 8.26 22.24 40.24
N LEU A 39 8.46 22.97 39.14
CA LEU A 39 7.44 23.85 38.57
C LEU A 39 6.25 22.96 38.19
N THR A 40 5.27 22.85 39.10
CA THR A 40 4.01 22.20 38.84
C THR A 40 3.24 23.09 37.87
N MET A 41 3.24 22.70 36.60
CA MET A 41 2.33 23.28 35.60
C MET A 41 0.92 23.33 36.18
N PRO A 42 0.14 24.41 35.93
CA PRO A 42 -1.23 24.49 36.41
C PRO A 42 -2.02 23.28 35.89
N THR A 43 -2.81 22.67 36.77
CA THR A 43 -3.58 21.45 36.48
C THR A 43 -4.75 21.75 35.54
N LEU A 44 -4.41 21.90 34.25
CA LEU A 44 -5.35 22.02 33.15
C LEU A 44 -6.39 20.89 33.23
N LYS A 45 -7.67 21.26 33.15
CA LYS A 45 -8.78 20.28 33.12
C LYS A 45 -8.55 19.28 31.98
N ILE A 46 -8.97 18.02 32.17
CA ILE A 46 -8.79 16.92 31.20
C ILE A 46 -9.25 17.34 29.79
N ARG A 47 -10.36 18.08 29.67
CA ARG A 47 -10.83 18.65 28.40
C ARG A 47 -9.76 19.45 27.66
N THR A 48 -9.02 20.31 28.36
CA THR A 48 -7.95 21.13 27.78
C THR A 48 -6.71 20.29 27.48
N GLN A 49 -6.40 19.28 28.30
CA GLN A 49 -5.29 18.36 28.03
C GLN A 49 -5.50 17.51 26.77
N ILE A 50 -6.75 17.17 26.44
CA ILE A 50 -7.10 16.42 25.21
C ILE A 50 -7.24 17.37 24.00
N VAL A 51 -7.89 18.52 24.17
CA VAL A 51 -8.24 19.41 23.04
C VAL A 51 -7.07 20.30 22.61
N LEU A 52 -6.17 20.71 23.53
CA LEU A 52 -5.06 21.62 23.18
C LEU A 52 -4.02 20.99 22.24
N PRO A 53 -3.57 19.71 22.42
CA PRO A 53 -2.69 19.07 21.45
C PRO A 53 -3.33 18.88 20.08
N PHE A 54 -4.63 18.57 20.03
CA PHE A 54 -5.37 18.46 18.77
C PHE A 54 -5.49 19.82 18.05
N LEU A 55 -5.81 20.90 18.78
CA LEU A 55 -5.79 22.27 18.26
C LEU A 55 -4.42 22.65 17.70
N LEU A 56 -3.34 22.33 18.43
CA LEU A 56 -1.97 22.61 18.00
C LEU A 56 -1.61 21.84 16.72
N LEU A 57 -1.92 20.54 16.68
CA LEU A 57 -1.68 19.69 15.51
C LEU A 57 -2.48 20.17 14.29
N MET A 58 -3.76 20.53 14.48
CA MET A 58 -4.60 21.09 13.42
C MET A 58 -4.11 22.45 12.92
N LEU A 59 -3.57 23.30 13.80
CA LEU A 59 -2.96 24.57 13.41
C LEU A 59 -1.66 24.35 12.61
N ILE A 60 -0.80 23.42 13.05
CA ILE A 60 0.43 23.05 12.34
C ILE A 60 0.10 22.46 10.97
N LEU A 61 -0.85 21.52 10.89
CA LEU A 61 -1.32 20.94 9.64
C LEU A 61 -1.95 22.01 8.72
N GLY A 62 -2.69 22.96 9.29
CA GLY A 62 -3.23 24.12 8.59
C GLY A 62 -2.14 24.97 7.92
N VAL A 63 -1.11 25.37 8.68
CA VAL A 63 0.01 26.18 8.18
C VAL A 63 0.86 25.40 7.17
N VAL A 64 1.24 24.17 7.46
CA VAL A 64 2.08 23.33 6.59
C VAL A 64 1.35 22.99 5.28
N GLY A 65 0.06 22.64 5.35
CA GLY A 65 -0.75 22.38 4.17
C GLY A 65 -0.94 23.62 3.29
N THR A 66 -1.24 24.78 3.90
CA THR A 66 -1.36 26.05 3.16
C THR A 66 -0.05 26.44 2.48
N TYR A 67 1.09 26.26 3.17
CA TYR A 67 2.41 26.48 2.59
C TYR A 67 2.70 25.54 1.42
N LEU A 68 2.44 24.24 1.58
CA LEU A 68 2.60 23.24 0.52
C LEU A 68 1.72 23.56 -0.71
N THR A 69 0.43 23.87 -0.52
CA THR A 69 -0.45 24.23 -1.65
C THR A 69 0.01 25.51 -2.34
N THR A 70 0.48 26.52 -1.59
CA THR A 70 0.98 27.77 -2.18
C THR A 70 2.26 27.54 -2.97
N SER A 71 3.19 26.73 -2.44
CA SER A 71 4.44 26.38 -3.11
C SER A 71 4.21 25.53 -4.37
N LEU A 72 3.28 24.57 -4.33
CA LEU A 72 2.91 23.73 -5.48
C LEU A 72 2.19 24.52 -6.57
N VAL A 73 1.32 25.48 -6.21
CA VAL A 73 0.66 26.36 -7.20
C VAL A 73 1.68 27.31 -7.83
N ALA A 74 2.64 27.85 -7.06
CA ALA A 74 3.69 28.71 -7.60
C ALA A 74 4.60 27.99 -8.61
N THR A 75 5.12 26.80 -8.28
CA THR A 75 5.99 26.04 -9.20
C THR A 75 5.22 25.49 -10.40
N SER A 76 3.95 25.12 -10.24
CA SER A 76 3.06 24.77 -11.36
C SER A 76 2.81 25.96 -12.31
N LEU A 77 2.85 27.19 -11.79
CA LEU A 77 2.65 28.39 -12.59
C LEU A 77 3.87 28.71 -13.47
N GLU A 78 5.08 28.59 -12.94
CA GLU A 78 6.33 28.84 -13.67
C GLU A 78 6.51 27.83 -14.82
N ASN A 79 6.30 26.54 -14.56
CA ASN A 79 6.31 25.51 -15.61
C ASN A 79 5.28 25.82 -16.72
N ARG A 80 4.06 26.20 -16.33
CA ARG A 80 3.01 26.53 -17.29
C ARG A 80 3.33 27.77 -18.15
N ILE A 81 4.07 28.74 -17.64
CA ILE A 81 4.54 29.87 -18.45
C ILE A 81 5.53 29.37 -19.52
N ALA A 82 6.48 28.52 -19.15
CA ALA A 82 7.43 27.92 -20.09
C ALA A 82 6.72 27.07 -21.17
N ASP A 83 5.82 26.16 -20.77
CA ASP A 83 5.03 25.34 -21.70
C ASP A 83 4.20 26.19 -22.67
N GLN A 84 3.58 27.27 -22.18
CA GLN A 84 2.79 28.17 -23.03
C GLN A 84 3.67 29.06 -23.93
N LEU A 85 4.89 29.43 -23.51
CA LEU A 85 5.82 30.18 -24.37
C LEU A 85 6.31 29.33 -25.54
N VAL A 86 6.67 28.06 -25.31
CA VAL A 86 7.06 27.12 -26.38
C VAL A 86 5.93 26.94 -27.39
N HIS A 87 4.70 26.63 -26.95
CA HIS A 87 3.57 26.52 -27.87
C HIS A 87 3.21 27.83 -28.59
N SER A 88 3.50 28.99 -27.98
CA SER A 88 3.32 30.30 -28.64
C SER A 88 4.42 30.56 -29.67
N GLU A 89 5.66 30.09 -29.46
CA GLU A 89 6.75 30.12 -30.44
C GLU A 89 6.41 29.25 -31.65
N ASP A 90 6.07 27.97 -31.41
CA ASP A 90 5.69 27.03 -32.46
C ASP A 90 4.59 27.60 -33.36
N ALA A 91 3.50 28.10 -32.75
CA ALA A 91 2.36 28.68 -33.46
C ALA A 91 2.69 29.99 -34.20
N ALA A 92 3.67 30.78 -33.74
CA ALA A 92 4.15 31.97 -34.43
C ALA A 92 5.06 31.60 -35.63
N LEU A 93 5.93 30.61 -35.49
CA LEU A 93 6.75 30.08 -36.58
C LEU A 93 5.87 29.45 -37.68
N ASP A 94 4.91 28.61 -37.30
CA ASP A 94 3.93 28.01 -38.22
C ASP A 94 3.13 29.07 -38.99
N ALA A 95 2.77 30.18 -38.34
CA ALA A 95 2.09 31.30 -38.99
C ALA A 95 2.94 31.92 -40.11
N ALA A 96 4.23 32.13 -39.86
CA ALA A 96 5.18 32.65 -40.85
C ALA A 96 5.43 31.66 -42.00
N VAL A 97 5.60 30.36 -41.69
CA VAL A 97 5.76 29.30 -42.71
C VAL A 97 4.51 29.19 -43.58
N GLN A 98 3.31 29.26 -43.00
CA GLN A 98 2.04 29.28 -43.75
C GLN A 98 1.83 30.57 -44.56
N LEU A 99 2.43 31.70 -44.16
CA LEU A 99 2.45 32.91 -44.99
C LEU A 99 3.38 32.74 -46.21
N GLN A 100 4.62 32.29 -45.99
CA GLN A 100 5.57 32.00 -47.07
C GLN A 100 4.97 31.01 -48.08
N GLY A 101 4.34 29.94 -47.59
CA GLY A 101 3.62 28.97 -48.43
C GLY A 101 2.47 29.58 -49.24
N ARG A 102 1.67 30.49 -48.66
CA ARG A 102 0.62 31.23 -49.37
C ARG A 102 1.18 32.13 -50.47
N GLN A 103 2.24 32.90 -50.18
CA GLN A 103 2.88 33.77 -51.18
C GLN A 103 3.48 32.97 -52.34
N VAL A 104 4.17 31.86 -52.05
CA VAL A 104 4.70 30.94 -53.09
C VAL A 104 3.58 30.29 -53.91
N ALA A 105 2.45 29.95 -53.29
CA ALA A 105 1.27 29.44 -54.01
C ALA A 105 0.60 30.51 -54.89
N ALA A 106 0.51 31.76 -54.42
CA ALA A 106 0.00 32.90 -55.19
C ALA A 106 0.83 33.14 -56.46
N ILE A 107 2.17 33.16 -56.34
CA ILE A 107 3.09 33.27 -57.48
C ILE A 107 2.87 32.12 -58.46
N ARG A 108 2.74 30.87 -57.98
CA ARG A 108 2.47 29.70 -58.84
C ARG A 108 1.11 29.77 -59.54
N LEU A 109 0.09 30.36 -58.92
CA LEU A 109 -1.23 30.54 -59.53
C LEU A 109 -1.16 31.58 -60.66
N ILE A 110 -0.56 32.74 -60.38
CA ILE A 110 -0.46 33.85 -61.34
C ILE A 110 0.47 33.48 -62.51
N ALA A 111 1.69 33.02 -62.23
CA ALA A 111 2.71 32.78 -63.26
C ALA A 111 2.40 31.60 -64.21
N ASN A 112 1.51 30.69 -63.81
CA ASN A 112 1.03 29.59 -64.65
C ASN A 112 -0.36 29.86 -65.27
N THR A 113 -0.91 31.07 -65.14
CA THR A 113 -2.19 31.43 -65.77
C THR A 113 -2.01 31.59 -67.28
N GLU A 114 -2.86 30.95 -68.08
CA GLU A 114 -2.73 30.95 -69.54
C GLU A 114 -2.76 32.37 -70.12
N GLY A 115 -1.71 32.73 -70.89
CA GLY A 115 -1.55 34.05 -71.51
C GLY A 115 -0.85 35.11 -70.64
N ILE A 116 -0.55 34.83 -69.36
CA ILE A 116 0.21 35.74 -68.49
C ILE A 116 1.62 36.02 -69.06
N ASP A 117 2.23 34.97 -69.64
CA ASP A 117 3.52 34.94 -70.31
C ASP A 117 3.61 35.94 -71.47
N ARG A 118 2.60 35.93 -72.34
CA ARG A 118 2.50 36.83 -73.50
C ARG A 118 2.16 38.24 -73.07
N ALA A 119 1.28 38.41 -72.09
CA ALA A 119 0.89 39.73 -71.58
C ALA A 119 2.06 40.44 -70.88
N VAL A 120 2.87 39.72 -70.09
CA VAL A 120 4.13 40.23 -69.53
C VAL A 120 5.12 40.59 -70.65
N SER A 121 5.38 39.66 -71.58
CA SER A 121 6.31 39.90 -72.68
C SER A 121 5.92 41.03 -73.64
N ALA A 122 4.65 41.45 -73.64
CA ALA A 122 4.13 42.57 -74.44
C ALA A 122 3.98 43.88 -73.65
N GLY A 123 4.16 43.87 -72.33
CA GLY A 123 3.88 45.02 -71.46
C GLY A 123 2.39 45.38 -71.34
N ASP A 124 1.47 44.45 -71.63
CA ASP A 124 0.03 44.74 -71.70
C ASP A 124 -0.63 44.72 -70.31
N ALA A 125 -0.58 45.87 -69.65
CA ALA A 125 -1.25 46.11 -68.37
C ALA A 125 -2.78 45.94 -68.41
N ALA A 126 -3.43 45.99 -69.58
CA ALA A 126 -4.87 45.77 -69.70
C ALA A 126 -5.22 44.27 -69.74
N ALA A 127 -4.46 43.48 -70.51
CA ALA A 127 -4.56 42.02 -70.50
C ALA A 127 -4.24 41.45 -69.11
N LEU A 128 -3.16 41.92 -68.46
CA LEU A 128 -2.80 41.49 -67.10
C LEU A 128 -3.93 41.76 -66.07
N ARG A 129 -4.64 42.89 -66.16
CA ARG A 129 -5.80 43.16 -65.30
C ARG A 129 -6.91 42.13 -65.51
N GLN A 130 -7.23 41.78 -66.76
CA GLN A 130 -8.27 40.81 -67.06
C GLN A 130 -7.93 39.40 -66.55
N LEU A 131 -6.66 39.00 -66.60
CA LEU A 131 -6.20 37.70 -66.11
C LEU A 131 -6.14 37.61 -64.57
N ILE A 132 -5.69 38.67 -63.89
CA ILE A 132 -5.35 38.60 -62.46
C ILE A 132 -6.51 39.00 -61.55
N ILE A 133 -7.38 39.95 -61.94
CA ILE A 133 -8.51 40.37 -61.08
C ILE A 133 -9.40 39.18 -60.65
N PRO A 134 -9.75 38.20 -61.52
CA PRO A 134 -10.47 37.00 -61.09
C PRO A 134 -9.69 36.13 -60.09
N LEU A 135 -8.35 36.12 -60.14
CA LEU A 135 -7.52 35.38 -59.18
C LEU A 135 -7.50 36.11 -57.84
N GLU A 136 -7.34 37.43 -57.84
CA GLU A 136 -7.32 38.28 -56.65
C GLU A 136 -8.65 38.20 -55.88
N VAL A 137 -9.78 38.40 -56.58
CA VAL A 137 -11.12 38.36 -55.96
C VAL A 137 -11.44 37.00 -55.32
N ASN A 138 -10.99 35.90 -55.95
CA ASN A 138 -11.26 34.55 -55.44
C ASN A 138 -10.29 34.09 -54.34
N ASN A 139 -9.03 34.56 -54.34
CA ASN A 139 -7.97 34.00 -53.49
C ASN A 139 -7.36 35.00 -52.48
N ARG A 140 -7.60 36.30 -52.63
CA ARG A 140 -7.08 37.39 -51.78
C ARG A 140 -5.56 37.31 -51.61
N LEU A 141 -4.86 37.48 -52.72
CA LEU A 141 -3.40 37.37 -52.80
C LEU A 141 -2.71 38.61 -52.19
N GLY A 142 -3.42 39.74 -52.05
CA GLY A 142 -3.10 40.85 -51.16
C GLY A 142 -2.56 42.08 -51.89
N THR A 143 -1.23 42.19 -51.97
CA THR A 143 -0.57 43.09 -52.93
C THR A 143 0.25 42.25 -53.90
N VAL A 144 -0.10 42.37 -55.18
CA VAL A 144 0.52 41.66 -56.30
C VAL A 144 1.16 42.69 -57.23
N MET A 145 2.41 42.46 -57.61
CA MET A 145 3.15 43.28 -58.57
C MET A 145 3.69 42.39 -59.67
N ILE A 146 3.34 42.67 -60.93
CA ILE A 146 3.93 42.04 -62.10
C ILE A 146 4.90 43.00 -62.74
N PHE A 147 6.12 42.52 -63.01
CA PHE A 147 7.23 43.29 -63.57
C PHE A 147 7.78 42.68 -64.85
N ASP A 148 8.35 43.54 -65.71
CA ASP A 148 9.01 43.16 -66.96
C ASP A 148 10.45 42.64 -66.75
N ALA A 149 11.11 42.21 -67.83
CA ALA A 149 12.51 41.78 -67.81
C ALA A 149 13.54 42.89 -67.47
N SER A 150 13.11 44.15 -67.28
CA SER A 150 13.95 45.23 -66.72
C SER A 150 13.75 45.43 -65.21
N GLY A 151 12.80 44.72 -64.61
CA GLY A 151 12.44 44.86 -63.19
C GLY A 151 11.38 45.93 -62.92
N ARG A 152 10.70 46.47 -63.94
CA ARG A 152 9.71 47.55 -63.77
C ARG A 152 8.28 47.03 -63.76
N THR A 153 7.46 47.52 -62.84
CA THR A 153 6.07 47.03 -62.69
C THR A 153 5.19 47.43 -63.88
N ILE A 154 4.72 46.43 -64.63
CA ILE A 154 3.71 46.60 -65.69
C ILE A 154 2.34 46.82 -65.03
N LEU A 155 2.07 46.10 -63.95
CA LEU A 155 0.83 46.18 -63.20
C LEU A 155 1.07 45.89 -61.73
N GLU A 156 0.59 46.77 -60.86
CA GLU A 156 0.44 46.54 -59.44
C GLU A 156 -1.05 46.52 -59.09
N ILE A 157 -1.42 45.61 -58.21
CA ILE A 157 -2.76 45.47 -57.62
C ILE A 157 -2.57 45.47 -56.11
N ARG A 158 -3.21 46.40 -55.41
CA ARG A 158 -3.17 46.50 -53.94
C ARG A 158 -4.59 46.44 -53.41
N GLN A 159 -4.87 45.56 -52.44
CA GLN A 159 -6.12 45.57 -51.70
C GLN A 159 -5.94 46.24 -50.32
N PRO A 160 -6.17 47.57 -50.18
CA PRO A 160 -5.96 48.29 -48.92
C PRO A 160 -6.99 47.97 -47.83
N ASP A 161 -8.12 47.36 -48.18
CA ASP A 161 -9.16 46.92 -47.26
C ASP A 161 -9.70 45.53 -47.66
N PRO A 162 -9.43 44.46 -46.88
CA PRO A 162 -9.93 43.11 -47.16
C PRO A 162 -11.43 42.93 -46.90
N THR A 163 -12.11 43.94 -46.33
CA THR A 163 -13.56 43.95 -46.11
C THR A 163 -14.35 44.63 -47.23
N SER A 164 -13.67 45.35 -48.14
CA SER A 164 -14.28 46.05 -49.28
C SER A 164 -13.83 45.43 -50.62
N PRO A 165 -14.64 44.56 -51.26
CA PRO A 165 -14.24 43.85 -52.49
C PRO A 165 -13.97 44.76 -53.69
N ASN A 166 -14.54 45.96 -53.70
CA ASN A 166 -14.41 46.91 -54.81
C ASN A 166 -13.24 47.91 -54.62
N GLY A 167 -12.43 47.74 -53.56
CA GLY A 167 -11.38 48.68 -53.16
C GLY A 167 -10.01 48.53 -53.84
N LEU A 168 -9.89 47.73 -54.92
CA LEU A 168 -8.60 47.46 -55.57
C LEU A 168 -7.97 48.73 -56.16
N VAL A 169 -6.74 49.04 -55.71
CA VAL A 169 -5.94 50.16 -56.22
C VAL A 169 -4.91 49.63 -57.22
N PHE A 170 -4.85 50.26 -58.39
CA PHE A 170 -3.93 49.90 -59.47
C PHE A 170 -2.80 50.92 -59.62
N ALA A 171 -1.56 50.44 -59.80
CA ALA A 171 -0.39 51.26 -60.10
C ALA A 171 0.53 50.54 -61.12
N SER A 172 1.63 51.18 -61.50
CA SER A 172 2.63 50.69 -62.46
C SER A 172 3.84 51.64 -62.48
N GLY A 173 5.02 51.15 -62.89
CA GLY A 173 6.24 51.94 -63.05
C GLY A 173 7.14 52.02 -61.82
N THR A 174 6.86 51.26 -60.76
CA THR A 174 7.81 51.03 -59.66
C THR A 174 9.00 50.23 -60.18
N ASP A 175 10.21 50.64 -59.81
CA ASP A 175 11.46 49.96 -60.17
C ASP A 175 11.83 48.97 -59.06
N LEU A 176 11.82 47.67 -59.38
CA LEU A 176 12.15 46.58 -58.47
C LEU A 176 13.50 45.93 -58.83
N SER A 177 14.23 46.48 -59.81
CA SER A 177 15.48 45.90 -60.34
C SER A 177 16.60 45.75 -59.30
N THR A 178 16.50 46.48 -58.18
CA THR A 178 17.46 46.45 -57.06
C THR A 178 16.98 45.65 -55.84
N GLU A 179 15.76 45.11 -55.84
CA GLU A 179 15.22 44.40 -54.66
C GLU A 179 15.83 42.98 -54.54
N PRO A 180 16.24 42.53 -53.34
CA PRO A 180 17.03 41.29 -53.18
C PRO A 180 16.33 40.02 -53.67
N GLU A 181 15.01 39.93 -53.51
CA GLU A 181 14.21 38.81 -53.99
C GLU A 181 13.89 38.86 -55.50
N VAL A 182 14.00 40.03 -56.13
CA VAL A 182 13.67 40.23 -57.56
C VAL A 182 14.90 40.04 -58.46
N LEU A 183 16.08 40.45 -58.01
CA LEU A 183 17.31 40.35 -58.81
C LEU A 183 17.65 38.92 -59.27
N PRO A 184 17.57 37.85 -58.44
CA PRO A 184 17.81 36.48 -58.89
C PRO A 184 16.78 36.00 -59.92
N VAL A 185 15.53 36.45 -59.80
CA VAL A 185 14.43 36.14 -60.74
C VAL A 185 14.72 36.74 -62.12
N LEU A 186 15.12 38.01 -62.18
CA LEU A 186 15.50 38.69 -63.43
C LEU A 186 16.74 38.04 -64.09
N LEU A 187 17.66 37.53 -63.28
CA LEU A 187 18.85 36.79 -63.75
C LEU A 187 18.56 35.33 -64.16
N GLY A 188 17.32 34.85 -64.02
CA GLY A 188 16.93 33.47 -64.32
C GLY A 188 17.60 32.43 -63.42
N GLN A 189 17.98 32.82 -62.20
CA GLN A 189 18.62 31.93 -61.23
C GLN A 189 17.61 31.02 -60.53
N TYR A 190 18.07 29.83 -60.18
CA TYR A 190 17.37 28.89 -59.32
C TYR A 190 18.38 28.15 -58.45
N ASP A 191 17.99 27.81 -57.22
CA ASP A 191 18.81 27.07 -56.27
C ASP A 191 18.12 25.76 -55.84
N SER A 192 18.64 25.08 -54.81
CA SER A 192 18.10 23.82 -54.29
C SER A 192 16.68 23.92 -53.70
N LEU A 193 16.22 25.13 -53.36
CA LEU A 193 14.85 25.43 -52.93
C LEU A 193 13.98 25.95 -54.11
N GLY A 194 14.57 26.12 -55.29
CA GLY A 194 13.90 26.46 -56.55
C GLY A 194 14.04 27.93 -56.99
N ASP A 195 13.08 28.37 -57.79
CA ASP A 195 13.08 29.61 -58.56
C ASP A 195 12.34 30.78 -57.87
N LYS A 196 11.92 30.61 -56.62
CA LYS A 196 11.01 31.54 -55.91
C LYS A 196 11.65 32.08 -54.63
N TYR A 197 12.02 33.35 -54.67
CA TYR A 197 12.80 34.07 -53.67
C TYR A 197 11.87 34.76 -52.67
N ILE A 198 12.31 34.91 -51.42
CA ILE A 198 11.55 35.53 -50.32
C ILE A 198 12.51 36.43 -49.56
N GLY A 199 12.09 37.67 -49.25
CA GLY A 199 12.92 38.68 -48.61
C GLY A 199 12.12 39.77 -47.89
N TYR A 200 12.82 40.66 -47.21
CA TYR A 200 12.25 41.87 -46.61
C TYR A 200 12.35 43.03 -47.60
N ARG A 201 11.22 43.69 -47.91
CA ARG A 201 11.21 44.83 -48.84
C ARG A 201 11.34 46.18 -48.13
N GLY A 202 12.22 47.02 -48.65
CA GLY A 202 12.51 48.37 -48.16
C GLY A 202 13.51 48.41 -47.00
N SER A 203 14.07 49.61 -46.76
CA SER A 203 15.02 49.87 -45.68
C SER A 203 14.57 51.10 -44.88
N PRO A 204 14.13 50.96 -43.62
CA PRO A 204 13.96 49.69 -42.88
C PRO A 204 12.87 48.78 -43.49
N PRO A 205 12.90 47.46 -43.22
CA PRO A 205 11.89 46.50 -43.65
C PRO A 205 10.44 46.93 -43.40
N SER A 206 9.65 46.93 -44.46
CA SER A 206 8.25 47.41 -44.46
C SER A 206 7.23 46.31 -44.78
N ALA A 207 7.64 45.30 -45.56
CA ALA A 207 6.85 44.14 -45.95
C ALA A 207 7.72 42.89 -46.04
N LEU A 208 7.08 41.73 -45.91
CA LEU A 208 7.66 40.45 -46.34
C LEU A 208 7.16 40.17 -47.76
N ALA A 209 8.08 40.05 -48.71
CA ALA A 209 7.78 39.84 -50.12
C ALA A 209 8.35 38.53 -50.62
N ALA A 210 7.67 37.93 -51.60
CA ALA A 210 8.16 36.79 -52.36
C ALA A 210 8.06 37.09 -53.86
N ALA A 211 9.04 36.65 -54.65
CA ALA A 211 9.10 36.85 -56.10
C ALA A 211 9.41 35.55 -56.86
N GLY A 212 8.93 35.44 -58.10
CA GLY A 212 9.24 34.32 -58.99
C GLY A 212 9.03 34.65 -60.47
N PRO A 213 9.66 33.89 -61.38
CA PRO A 213 9.70 34.21 -62.80
C PRO A 213 8.37 33.94 -63.52
N VAL A 214 8.13 34.72 -64.57
CA VAL A 214 7.19 34.39 -65.65
C VAL A 214 8.03 33.99 -66.86
N VAL A 215 7.79 32.79 -67.39
CA VAL A 215 8.62 32.14 -68.41
C VAL A 215 7.84 31.93 -69.69
N LEU A 216 8.41 32.35 -70.82
CA LEU A 216 7.90 32.13 -72.17
C LEU A 216 8.98 31.39 -72.98
N ALA A 217 8.69 30.17 -73.41
CA ALA A 217 9.60 29.33 -74.21
C ALA A 217 11.04 29.27 -73.64
N ASP A 218 11.14 28.81 -72.39
CA ASP A 218 12.39 28.67 -71.60
C ASP A 218 13.21 29.96 -71.41
N ARG A 219 12.57 31.13 -71.53
CA ARG A 219 13.15 32.44 -71.18
C ARG A 219 12.29 33.17 -70.16
N VAL A 220 12.92 33.75 -69.15
CA VAL A 220 12.27 34.72 -68.25
C VAL A 220 11.91 35.97 -69.06
N VAL A 221 10.64 36.35 -69.06
CA VAL A 221 10.13 37.58 -69.71
C VAL A 221 9.76 38.67 -68.70
N GLY A 222 9.78 38.33 -67.41
CA GLY A 222 9.44 39.17 -66.28
C GLY A 222 9.16 38.31 -65.05
N GLY A 223 8.40 38.82 -64.09
CA GLY A 223 8.07 38.06 -62.89
C GLY A 223 6.85 38.58 -62.14
N VAL A 224 6.49 37.82 -61.11
CA VAL A 224 5.43 38.14 -60.14
C VAL A 224 6.07 38.30 -58.77
N LEU A 225 5.81 39.42 -58.10
CA LEU A 225 6.08 39.64 -56.69
C LEU A 225 4.74 39.71 -55.92
N VAL A 226 4.68 39.10 -54.75
CA VAL A 226 3.54 39.13 -53.83
C VAL A 226 4.07 39.57 -52.47
N GLU A 227 3.53 40.65 -51.91
CA GLU A 227 3.97 41.21 -50.63
C GLU A 227 2.88 41.22 -49.56
N THR A 228 3.31 41.24 -48.30
CA THR A 228 2.44 41.37 -47.13
C THR A 228 3.09 42.33 -46.14
N PRO A 229 2.44 43.46 -45.75
CA PRO A 229 3.02 44.44 -44.84
C PRO A 229 3.46 43.80 -43.51
N LEU A 230 4.63 44.18 -42.99
CA LEU A 230 5.24 43.50 -41.84
C LEU A 230 4.35 43.54 -40.58
N ALA A 231 3.61 44.63 -40.40
CA ALA A 231 2.60 44.75 -39.34
C ALA A 231 1.44 43.74 -39.48
N ALA A 232 1.03 43.39 -40.71
CA ALA A 232 0.03 42.36 -40.95
C ALA A 232 0.59 40.94 -40.71
N VAL A 233 1.86 40.70 -41.05
CA VAL A 233 2.57 39.45 -40.72
C VAL A 233 2.60 39.23 -39.20
N LEU A 234 3.06 40.24 -38.46
CA LEU A 234 3.12 40.22 -36.99
C LEU A 234 1.73 40.05 -36.35
N SER A 235 0.68 40.62 -36.95
CA SER A 235 -0.70 40.46 -36.49
C SER A 235 -1.26 39.04 -36.73
N ASP A 236 -1.00 38.42 -37.89
CA ASP A 236 -1.34 37.01 -38.17
C ASP A 236 -0.63 36.08 -37.16
N MET A 237 0.68 36.30 -36.93
CA MET A 237 1.47 35.57 -35.92
C MET A 237 0.91 35.72 -34.50
N GLN A 238 0.65 36.94 -34.03
CA GLN A 238 0.02 37.20 -32.72
C GLN A 238 -1.36 36.55 -32.58
N SER A 239 -2.18 36.59 -33.63
CA SER A 239 -3.54 36.02 -33.59
C SER A 239 -3.54 34.50 -33.40
N ARG A 240 -2.50 33.81 -33.87
CA ARG A 240 -2.33 32.35 -33.80
C ARG A 240 -1.59 31.91 -32.55
N SER A 241 -0.52 32.61 -32.17
CA SER A 241 0.24 32.32 -30.95
C SER A 241 -0.49 32.71 -29.66
N GLN A 242 -1.44 33.65 -29.76
CA GLN A 242 -2.09 34.30 -28.61
C GLN A 242 -1.11 35.05 -27.69
N ALA A 243 0.10 35.33 -28.19
CA ALA A 243 1.18 36.01 -27.51
C ALA A 243 1.56 37.32 -28.22
N GLN A 244 2.33 38.17 -27.54
CA GLN A 244 2.98 39.30 -28.20
C GLN A 244 4.14 38.82 -29.06
N VAL A 245 4.36 39.47 -30.20
CA VAL A 245 5.39 39.05 -31.16
C VAL A 245 6.26 40.26 -31.57
N ALA A 246 7.56 40.04 -31.67
CA ALA A 246 8.51 41.00 -32.23
C ALA A 246 9.50 40.30 -33.17
N LEU A 247 9.81 40.93 -34.29
CA LEU A 247 10.87 40.52 -35.22
C LEU A 247 12.06 41.47 -35.07
N LEU A 248 13.26 40.90 -35.06
CA LEU A 248 14.54 41.55 -34.84
C LEU A 248 15.48 41.22 -35.99
N ASP A 249 16.37 42.15 -36.38
CA ASP A 249 17.41 41.88 -37.37
C ASP A 249 18.53 40.98 -36.81
N THR A 250 19.49 40.60 -37.63
CA THR A 250 20.65 39.80 -37.21
C THR A 250 21.59 40.50 -36.22
N ASN A 251 21.43 41.82 -36.02
CA ASN A 251 22.16 42.59 -35.01
C ASN A 251 21.39 42.71 -33.69
N GLY A 252 20.06 42.49 -33.68
CA GLY A 252 19.18 42.67 -32.52
C GLY A 252 18.40 43.99 -32.47
N HIS A 253 18.40 44.77 -33.55
CA HIS A 253 17.52 45.94 -33.72
C HIS A 253 16.09 45.48 -34.03
N LEU A 254 15.08 46.23 -33.57
CA LEU A 254 13.67 45.90 -33.81
C LEU A 254 13.25 46.20 -35.26
N LEU A 255 12.82 45.16 -35.99
CA LEU A 255 12.18 45.29 -37.31
C LEU A 255 10.68 45.63 -37.18
N GLY A 256 10.01 45.09 -36.16
CA GLY A 256 8.63 45.42 -35.84
C GLY A 256 8.10 44.61 -34.66
N SER A 257 7.03 45.10 -34.03
CA SER A 257 6.35 44.39 -32.94
C SER A 257 4.86 44.67 -32.89
N THR A 258 4.10 43.75 -32.30
CA THR A 258 2.71 43.97 -31.89
C THR A 258 2.56 44.77 -30.58
N MET A 259 3.69 45.15 -29.95
CA MET A 259 3.74 45.88 -28.69
C MET A 259 4.03 47.37 -28.95
N ALA A 260 2.99 48.21 -28.87
CA ALA A 260 3.05 49.63 -29.25
C ALA A 260 4.06 50.50 -28.49
N GLU A 261 4.57 50.04 -27.34
CA GLU A 261 5.53 50.78 -26.51
C GLU A 261 6.97 50.22 -26.60
N LEU A 262 7.19 49.14 -27.34
CA LEU A 262 8.52 48.53 -27.49
C LEU A 262 9.39 49.35 -28.48
N HIS A 263 10.46 49.95 -27.97
CA HIS A 263 11.40 50.76 -28.75
C HIS A 263 12.86 50.43 -28.37
N GLY A 264 13.72 50.22 -29.36
CA GLY A 264 15.15 49.92 -29.17
C GLY A 264 15.49 48.42 -29.12
N ASP A 265 16.78 48.13 -28.88
CA ASP A 265 17.33 46.77 -28.92
C ASP A 265 16.83 45.91 -27.75
N LEU A 266 16.18 44.78 -28.07
CA LEU A 266 15.78 43.77 -27.08
C LEU A 266 16.96 42.93 -26.55
N ILE A 267 18.08 42.92 -27.28
CA ILE A 267 19.16 41.94 -27.12
C ILE A 267 20.45 42.64 -26.67
N ASP A 268 20.97 42.28 -25.49
CA ASP A 268 22.31 42.70 -25.06
C ASP A 268 23.41 41.77 -25.61
N GLU A 269 24.67 42.17 -25.44
CA GLU A 269 25.83 41.46 -25.98
C GLU A 269 25.99 40.02 -25.47
N HIS A 270 25.53 39.71 -24.24
CA HIS A 270 25.52 38.35 -23.71
C HIS A 270 24.44 37.49 -24.38
N LEU A 271 23.22 38.03 -24.57
CA LEU A 271 22.15 37.31 -25.25
C LEU A 271 22.41 37.16 -26.76
N ARG A 272 23.04 38.16 -27.42
CA ARG A 272 23.54 38.03 -28.81
C ARG A 272 24.55 36.89 -28.92
N SER A 273 25.51 36.83 -27.99
CA SER A 273 26.50 35.75 -27.92
C SER A 273 25.86 34.37 -27.69
N TYR A 274 24.79 34.29 -26.90
CA TYR A 274 24.09 33.03 -26.63
C TYR A 274 23.27 32.55 -27.84
N LEU A 275 22.52 33.44 -28.50
CA LEU A 275 21.75 33.14 -29.72
C LEU A 275 22.66 32.75 -30.89
N ALA A 276 23.81 33.40 -31.05
CA ALA A 276 24.82 33.04 -32.05
C ALA A 276 25.48 31.66 -31.80
N LEU A 277 25.35 31.10 -30.59
CA LEU A 277 25.82 29.75 -30.22
C LEU A 277 24.67 28.73 -30.14
N ALA A 278 23.42 29.14 -30.36
CA ALA A 278 22.25 28.28 -30.25
C ALA A 278 22.09 27.40 -31.50
N SER A 279 22.15 26.08 -31.31
CA SER A 279 21.61 25.12 -32.27
C SER A 279 20.12 25.38 -32.51
N PRO A 280 19.57 25.08 -33.70
CA PRO A 280 18.13 25.21 -33.97
C PRO A 280 17.29 24.54 -32.87
N GLY A 281 16.30 25.26 -32.34
CA GLY A 281 15.43 24.79 -31.25
C GLY A 281 15.95 25.03 -29.82
N ARG A 282 17.10 25.70 -29.61
CA ARG A 282 17.50 26.20 -28.27
C ARG A 282 17.04 27.64 -28.05
N ALA A 283 15.78 27.79 -27.69
CA ALA A 283 15.22 29.07 -27.31
C ALA A 283 15.81 29.61 -25.99
N ALA A 284 15.90 30.93 -25.87
CA ALA A 284 16.37 31.62 -24.67
C ALA A 284 15.25 32.42 -24.00
N THR A 285 15.01 32.20 -22.70
CA THR A 285 13.93 32.88 -21.94
C THR A 285 14.46 34.11 -21.19
N ARG A 286 13.72 35.23 -21.24
CA ARG A 286 14.07 36.48 -20.53
C ARG A 286 12.82 37.22 -20.05
N SER A 287 12.78 37.59 -18.77
CA SER A 287 11.79 38.54 -18.25
C SER A 287 12.18 39.99 -18.58
N LEU A 288 11.24 40.79 -19.09
CA LEU A 288 11.40 42.20 -19.45
C LEU A 288 10.17 43.02 -19.04
N THR A 289 10.36 44.27 -18.63
CA THR A 289 9.24 45.17 -18.26
C THR A 289 9.03 46.22 -19.34
N ILE A 290 7.85 46.22 -19.97
CA ILE A 290 7.45 47.13 -21.05
C ILE A 290 6.11 47.75 -20.65
N GLY A 291 5.98 49.08 -20.69
CA GLY A 291 4.75 49.76 -20.24
C GLY A 291 4.42 49.60 -18.76
N GLY A 292 5.42 49.27 -17.93
CA GLY A 292 5.19 48.86 -16.53
C GLY A 292 4.56 47.47 -16.37
N GLN A 293 4.28 46.74 -17.45
CA GLN A 293 3.86 45.35 -17.44
C GLN A 293 5.08 44.44 -17.56
N ALA A 294 5.18 43.44 -16.68
CA ALA A 294 6.20 42.40 -16.81
C ALA A 294 5.76 41.37 -17.87
N TYR A 295 6.63 41.14 -18.85
CA TYR A 295 6.51 40.09 -19.86
C TYR A 295 7.62 39.08 -19.66
N GLU A 296 7.37 37.86 -20.10
CA GLU A 296 8.36 36.80 -20.20
C GLU A 296 8.47 36.43 -21.68
N PHE A 297 9.66 36.59 -22.24
CA PHE A 297 9.96 36.42 -23.66
C PHE A 297 10.76 35.16 -23.90
N GLN A 298 10.49 34.51 -25.02
CA GLN A 298 11.26 33.42 -25.58
C GLN A 298 11.81 33.86 -26.94
N PHE A 299 13.12 33.71 -27.15
CA PHE A 299 13.85 34.16 -28.34
C PHE A 299 14.34 32.97 -29.17
N THR A 300 14.12 33.02 -30.48
CA THR A 300 14.46 31.97 -31.45
C THR A 300 14.94 32.58 -32.78
N ASN A 301 15.58 31.78 -33.64
CA ASN A 301 16.07 32.26 -34.94
C ASN A 301 14.92 32.31 -35.97
N PHE A 302 14.85 33.38 -36.75
CA PHE A 302 13.86 33.54 -37.82
C PHE A 302 14.48 33.23 -39.19
N TYR A 303 13.81 32.36 -39.96
CA TYR A 303 14.35 31.81 -41.21
C TYR A 303 13.52 32.18 -42.44
N LEU A 304 14.17 32.75 -43.47
CA LEU A 304 13.65 32.82 -44.85
C LEU A 304 14.54 31.96 -45.76
N ARG A 305 13.95 31.12 -46.62
CA ARG A 305 14.69 30.17 -47.50
C ARG A 305 15.90 29.49 -46.81
N GLN A 306 15.70 28.97 -45.60
CA GLN A 306 16.71 28.31 -44.75
C GLN A 306 17.89 29.18 -44.26
N HIS A 307 17.92 30.48 -44.57
CA HIS A 307 18.90 31.43 -44.06
C HIS A 307 18.37 32.15 -42.81
N VAL A 308 19.25 32.49 -41.86
CA VAL A 308 18.88 33.25 -40.65
C VAL A 308 18.84 34.73 -41.00
N GLU A 309 17.64 35.29 -41.08
CA GLU A 309 17.39 36.70 -41.42
C GLU A 309 17.19 37.58 -40.17
N GLY A 310 17.25 36.98 -38.99
CA GLY A 310 17.05 37.68 -37.73
C GLY A 310 16.58 36.77 -36.59
N SER A 311 15.97 37.37 -35.58
CA SER A 311 15.39 36.65 -34.44
C SER A 311 13.91 36.95 -34.27
N LEU A 312 13.14 35.94 -33.89
CA LEU A 312 11.75 36.05 -33.46
C LEU A 312 11.71 36.04 -31.93
N ALA A 313 11.02 37.01 -31.33
CA ALA A 313 10.77 37.08 -29.91
C ALA A 313 9.26 36.98 -29.64
N VAL A 314 8.87 35.99 -28.84
CA VAL A 314 7.47 35.74 -28.47
C VAL A 314 7.30 35.94 -26.97
N GLY A 315 6.34 36.78 -26.56
CA GLY A 315 6.20 37.26 -25.19
C GLY A 315 4.81 37.09 -24.60
N LEU A 316 4.73 36.49 -23.41
CA LEU A 316 3.50 36.41 -22.62
C LEU A 316 3.52 37.42 -21.47
N SER A 317 2.39 38.06 -21.18
CA SER A 317 2.27 38.93 -20.01
C SER A 317 2.27 38.08 -18.75
N ARG A 318 3.19 38.37 -17.82
CA ARG A 318 3.23 37.69 -16.52
C ARG A 318 1.98 37.97 -15.70
N ARG A 319 1.27 39.06 -15.96
CA ARG A 319 0.09 39.51 -15.20
C ARG A 319 -1.13 38.61 -15.40
N SER A 320 -1.48 38.27 -16.64
CA SER A 320 -2.63 37.39 -16.92
C SER A 320 -2.45 36.00 -16.31
N VAL A 321 -1.21 35.51 -16.23
CA VAL A 321 -0.88 34.24 -15.61
C VAL A 321 -0.82 34.34 -14.08
N ILE A 322 -0.23 35.40 -13.52
CA ILE A 322 -0.24 35.68 -12.07
C ILE A 322 -1.66 35.83 -11.54
N ASP A 323 -2.55 36.56 -12.20
CA ASP A 323 -3.91 36.79 -11.71
C ASP A 323 -4.71 35.46 -11.65
N ALA A 324 -4.53 34.58 -12.64
CA ALA A 324 -5.08 33.22 -12.63
C ALA A 324 -4.46 32.31 -11.54
N GLY A 325 -3.14 32.42 -11.32
CA GLY A 325 -2.42 31.71 -10.27
C GLY A 325 -2.84 32.13 -8.86
N LEU A 326 -2.99 33.44 -8.63
CA LEU A 326 -3.47 34.02 -7.37
C LEU A 326 -4.92 33.61 -7.09
N GLN A 327 -5.81 33.63 -8.09
CA GLN A 327 -7.18 33.16 -7.93
C GLN A 327 -7.23 31.66 -7.57
N SER A 328 -6.38 30.84 -8.20
CA SER A 328 -6.26 29.40 -7.90
C SER A 328 -5.71 29.15 -6.49
N ALA A 329 -4.66 29.87 -6.09
CA ALA A 329 -4.08 29.82 -4.75
C ALA A 329 -5.07 30.29 -3.66
N PHE A 330 -5.84 31.33 -3.94
CA PHE A 330 -6.89 31.83 -3.04
C PHE A 330 -8.02 30.81 -2.87
N GLN A 331 -8.51 30.21 -3.96
CA GLN A 331 -9.53 29.15 -3.91
C GLN A 331 -9.03 27.93 -3.11
N MET A 332 -7.80 27.47 -3.35
CA MET A 332 -7.19 26.38 -2.57
C MET A 332 -7.02 26.74 -1.09
N THR A 333 -6.60 27.97 -0.79
CA THR A 333 -6.43 28.45 0.60
C THR A 333 -7.77 28.51 1.34
N VAL A 334 -8.82 29.01 0.69
CA VAL A 334 -10.18 29.05 1.25
C VAL A 334 -10.74 27.64 1.46
N LEU A 335 -10.54 26.73 0.49
CA LEU A 335 -10.93 25.33 0.63
C LEU A 335 -10.23 24.65 1.81
N PHE A 336 -8.91 24.80 1.92
CA PHE A 336 -8.11 24.18 2.99
C PHE A 336 -8.42 24.78 4.37
N ALA A 337 -8.58 26.10 4.46
CA ALA A 337 -9.05 26.76 5.67
C ALA A 337 -10.46 26.30 6.09
N GLY A 338 -11.36 26.06 5.13
CA GLY A 338 -12.66 25.45 5.35
C GLY A 338 -12.57 24.02 5.92
N VAL A 339 -11.73 23.17 5.34
CA VAL A 339 -11.48 21.80 5.84
C VAL A 339 -10.91 21.83 7.26
N VAL A 340 -9.93 22.70 7.55
CA VAL A 340 -9.37 22.89 8.90
C VAL A 340 -10.45 23.36 9.88
N LEU A 341 -11.29 24.33 9.50
CA LEU A 341 -12.39 24.83 10.34
C LEU A 341 -13.42 23.73 10.65
N VAL A 342 -13.78 22.90 9.66
CA VAL A 342 -14.68 21.75 9.84
C VAL A 342 -14.06 20.71 10.78
N LEU A 343 -12.78 20.36 10.61
CA LEU A 343 -12.08 19.42 11.49
C LEU A 343 -11.95 19.94 12.92
N LEU A 344 -11.71 21.25 13.11
CA LEU A 344 -11.72 21.91 14.42
C LEU A 344 -13.12 21.89 15.06
N LEU A 345 -14.18 22.16 14.29
CA LEU A 345 -15.56 22.10 14.77
C LEU A 345 -15.95 20.67 15.16
N VAL A 346 -15.62 19.67 14.33
CA VAL A 346 -15.87 18.25 14.62
C VAL A 346 -15.09 17.80 15.86
N GLY A 347 -13.81 18.14 15.98
CA GLY A 347 -12.99 17.85 17.16
C GLY A 347 -13.55 18.48 18.44
N TYR A 348 -13.99 19.75 18.37
CA TYR A 348 -14.63 20.44 19.48
C TYR A 348 -15.98 19.80 19.88
N LEU A 349 -16.82 19.47 18.91
CA LEU A 349 -18.11 18.79 19.15
C LEU A 349 -17.92 17.38 19.72
N LEU A 350 -16.94 16.63 19.23
CA LEU A 350 -16.59 15.30 19.75
C LEU A 350 -16.04 15.41 21.18
N ALA A 351 -15.17 16.36 21.46
CA ALA A 351 -14.68 16.63 22.81
C ALA A 351 -15.81 17.02 23.78
N LEU A 352 -16.79 17.83 23.35
CA LEU A 352 -17.99 18.13 24.15
C LEU A 352 -18.87 16.90 24.35
N ARG A 353 -19.01 16.02 23.34
CA ARG A 353 -19.74 14.75 23.45
C ARG A 353 -19.05 13.77 24.41
N LEU A 354 -17.73 13.70 24.44
CA LEU A 354 -16.99 12.77 25.32
C LEU A 354 -16.84 13.31 26.75
N THR A 355 -16.54 14.60 26.92
CA THR A 355 -16.22 15.18 28.24
C THR A 355 -17.43 15.23 29.17
N ARG A 356 -18.61 15.65 28.68
CA ARG A 356 -19.79 15.85 29.55
C ARG A 356 -20.24 14.57 30.29
N PRO A 357 -20.35 13.38 29.64
CA PRO A 357 -20.61 12.13 30.34
C PRO A 357 -19.54 11.75 31.36
N ILE A 358 -18.25 11.99 31.04
CA ILE A 358 -17.14 11.66 31.95
C ILE A 358 -17.17 12.56 33.19
N GLU A 359 -17.47 13.86 33.04
CA GLU A 359 -17.70 14.77 34.17
C GLU A 359 -18.92 14.34 35.00
N ALA A 360 -19.99 13.84 34.37
CA ALA A 360 -21.17 13.31 35.07
C ALA A 360 -20.90 11.98 35.80
N LEU A 361 -20.15 11.05 35.20
CA LEU A 361 -19.68 9.81 35.82
C LEU A 361 -18.75 10.10 37.01
N LEU A 362 -17.85 11.08 36.89
CA LEU A 362 -16.99 11.53 37.99
C LEU A 362 -17.82 12.14 39.13
N ALA A 363 -18.82 12.98 38.83
CA ALA A 363 -19.73 13.51 39.84
C ALA A 363 -20.61 12.43 40.50
N GLY A 364 -21.07 11.43 39.74
CA GLY A 364 -21.86 10.29 40.22
C GLY A 364 -21.06 9.37 41.13
N THR A 365 -19.88 8.94 40.70
CA THR A 365 -18.94 8.15 41.53
C THR A 365 -18.54 8.90 42.80
N GLN A 366 -18.31 10.22 42.74
CA GLN A 366 -18.09 11.05 43.93
C GLN A 366 -19.33 11.24 44.83
N ALA A 367 -20.55 11.05 44.33
CA ALA A 367 -21.76 11.04 45.15
C ALA A 367 -21.88 9.70 45.91
N VAL A 368 -21.71 8.58 45.19
CA VAL A 368 -21.68 7.22 45.73
C VAL A 368 -20.59 7.06 46.80
N ALA A 369 -19.38 7.58 46.56
CA ALA A 369 -18.28 7.57 47.53
C ALA A 369 -18.53 8.43 48.78
N ARG A 370 -19.57 9.29 48.77
CA ARG A 370 -20.07 10.06 49.92
C ARG A 370 -21.35 9.48 50.52
N GLY A 371 -21.77 8.28 50.09
CA GLY A 371 -22.93 7.56 50.61
C GLY A 371 -24.26 7.83 49.89
N ASP A 372 -24.30 8.72 48.90
CA ASP A 372 -25.51 8.96 48.09
C ASP A 372 -25.64 7.90 47.00
N LEU A 373 -26.30 6.79 47.35
CA LEU A 373 -26.71 5.74 46.42
C LEU A 373 -28.01 6.06 45.66
N THR A 374 -28.66 7.20 45.90
CA THR A 374 -29.89 7.59 45.18
C THR A 374 -29.61 8.22 43.83
N LYS A 375 -28.38 8.72 43.62
CA LYS A 375 -27.97 9.33 42.36
C LYS A 375 -28.04 8.31 41.21
N ARG A 376 -28.62 8.76 40.09
CA ARG A 376 -28.62 8.05 38.80
C ARG A 376 -28.10 8.96 37.69
N LEU A 377 -27.54 8.35 36.66
CA LEU A 377 -27.05 9.02 35.45
C LEU A 377 -28.08 8.83 34.32
N GLU A 378 -28.33 9.87 33.52
CA GLU A 378 -29.27 9.77 32.40
C GLU A 378 -28.68 8.98 31.23
N VAL A 379 -29.17 7.75 31.03
CA VAL A 379 -28.79 6.91 29.88
C VAL A 379 -29.55 7.37 28.63
N ARG A 380 -29.02 8.40 27.95
CA ARG A 380 -29.52 8.87 26.64
C ARG A 380 -28.69 8.37 25.45
N ARG A 381 -27.86 7.34 25.63
CA ARG A 381 -26.92 6.85 24.61
C ARG A 381 -26.85 5.34 24.51
N ARG A 382 -26.33 4.88 23.36
CA ARG A 382 -26.06 3.48 22.99
C ARG A 382 -24.59 3.33 22.55
N ASP A 383 -23.71 4.06 23.23
CA ASP A 383 -22.24 3.98 23.12
C ASP A 383 -21.68 3.33 24.41
N GLU A 384 -20.38 3.06 24.47
CA GLU A 384 -19.71 2.44 25.62
C GLU A 384 -19.83 3.31 26.89
N LEU A 385 -20.03 4.63 26.72
CA LEU A 385 -20.34 5.55 27.81
C LEU A 385 -21.79 5.42 28.30
N GLY A 386 -22.73 5.09 27.41
CA GLY A 386 -24.10 4.69 27.73
C GLY A 386 -24.16 3.33 28.42
N GLU A 387 -23.37 2.35 27.97
CA GLU A 387 -23.19 1.07 28.66
C GLU A 387 -22.54 1.27 30.03
N LEU A 388 -21.48 2.07 30.16
CA LEU A 388 -20.87 2.39 31.44
C LEU A 388 -21.81 3.16 32.38
N ALA A 389 -22.64 4.07 31.86
CA ALA A 389 -23.69 4.73 32.65
C ALA A 389 -24.80 3.76 33.06
N THR A 390 -25.12 2.77 32.23
CA THR A 390 -26.07 1.69 32.54
C THR A 390 -25.49 0.78 33.61
N ALA A 391 -24.25 0.29 33.44
CA ALA A 391 -23.52 -0.51 34.42
C ALA A 391 -23.29 0.24 35.73
N PHE A 392 -23.10 1.56 35.71
CA PHE A 392 -23.05 2.40 36.92
C PHE A 392 -24.44 2.49 37.60
N ASN A 393 -25.51 2.67 36.83
CA ASN A 393 -26.88 2.67 37.36
C ASN A 393 -27.31 1.29 37.89
N THR A 394 -26.86 0.21 37.25
CA THR A 394 -27.01 -1.18 37.72
C THR A 394 -26.18 -1.36 38.97
N MET A 395 -24.87 -1.10 38.96
CA MET A 395 -24.00 -1.19 40.15
C MET A 395 -24.53 -0.34 41.33
N THR A 396 -25.11 0.84 41.10
CA THR A 396 -25.72 1.65 42.18
C THR A 396 -27.11 1.16 42.59
N GLY A 397 -27.87 0.54 41.67
CA GLY A 397 -29.04 -0.27 41.97
C GLY A 397 -28.68 -1.48 42.84
N ASP A 398 -27.84 -2.38 42.32
CA ASP A 398 -27.22 -3.52 42.97
C ASP A 398 -26.54 -3.16 44.30
N LEU A 399 -25.94 -1.97 44.46
CA LEU A 399 -25.37 -1.52 45.74
C LEU A 399 -26.46 -0.99 46.69
N GLN A 400 -27.50 -0.32 46.20
CA GLN A 400 -28.62 0.12 47.04
C GLN A 400 -29.47 -1.08 47.50
N GLU A 401 -29.67 -2.05 46.59
CA GLU A 401 -30.33 -3.32 46.82
C GLU A 401 -29.45 -4.27 47.63
N ARG A 402 -28.12 -4.36 47.39
CA ARG A 402 -27.19 -4.98 48.33
C ARG A 402 -27.01 -4.20 49.62
N THR A 403 -27.35 -2.91 49.75
CA THR A 403 -27.31 -2.24 51.06
C THR A 403 -28.59 -2.54 51.85
N ARG A 404 -29.74 -2.64 51.19
CA ARG A 404 -30.99 -3.18 51.79
C ARG A 404 -30.82 -4.65 52.16
N SER A 405 -30.44 -5.46 51.18
CA SER A 405 -30.14 -6.87 51.29
C SER A 405 -28.91 -7.14 52.17
N LEU A 406 -27.94 -6.24 52.39
CA LEU A 406 -26.93 -6.40 53.46
C LEU A 406 -27.46 -5.99 54.83
N ASN A 407 -28.49 -5.17 54.96
CA ASN A 407 -29.14 -4.97 56.26
C ASN A 407 -30.05 -6.16 56.62
N GLU A 408 -30.67 -6.82 55.63
CA GLU A 408 -31.43 -8.06 55.81
C GLU A 408 -30.51 -9.30 55.89
N GLN A 409 -29.48 -9.37 55.05
CA GLN A 409 -28.43 -10.38 55.12
C GLN A 409 -27.52 -10.14 56.32
N MET A 410 -27.27 -8.95 56.87
CA MET A 410 -26.57 -8.88 58.18
C MET A 410 -27.43 -9.51 59.28
N ARG A 411 -28.76 -9.47 59.19
CA ARG A 411 -29.65 -10.21 60.10
C ARG A 411 -29.62 -11.74 59.86
N ARG A 412 -29.28 -12.23 58.67
CA ARG A 412 -29.11 -13.67 58.35
C ARG A 412 -27.65 -14.19 58.43
N LEU A 413 -26.67 -13.32 58.21
CA LEU A 413 -25.23 -13.56 58.27
C LEU A 413 -24.68 -13.31 59.68
N ALA A 414 -25.36 -12.57 60.55
CA ALA A 414 -25.07 -12.65 61.99
C ALA A 414 -25.22 -14.09 62.52
N ALA A 415 -26.05 -14.92 61.87
CA ALA A 415 -26.14 -16.36 62.14
C ALA A 415 -25.16 -17.22 61.30
N LEU A 416 -24.96 -16.91 60.01
CA LEU A 416 -24.15 -17.74 59.10
C LEU A 416 -22.65 -17.36 58.99
N SER A 417 -22.25 -16.16 59.40
CA SER A 417 -20.85 -15.67 59.28
C SER A 417 -19.88 -16.33 60.26
N GLN A 418 -20.36 -17.17 61.19
CA GLN A 418 -19.50 -17.93 62.10
C GLN A 418 -18.79 -19.11 61.40
N THR A 419 -19.27 -19.52 60.21
CA THR A 419 -18.82 -20.74 59.51
C THR A 419 -17.96 -20.46 58.26
N SER A 420 -18.10 -19.28 57.64
CA SER A 420 -17.55 -19.02 56.29
C SER A 420 -16.07 -18.57 56.23
N GLN A 421 -15.39 -18.32 57.36
CA GLN A 421 -14.02 -17.75 57.35
C GLN A 421 -12.89 -18.78 57.18
N GLY A 422 -13.20 -20.07 56.93
CA GLY A 422 -12.22 -21.15 57.03
C GLY A 422 -11.47 -21.60 55.76
N LEU A 423 -11.95 -21.27 54.55
CA LEU A 423 -11.48 -21.93 53.30
C LEU A 423 -10.93 -20.94 52.26
N GLY A 424 -9.76 -21.29 51.71
CA GLY A 424 -8.96 -20.45 50.83
C GLY A 424 -9.26 -20.58 49.32
N LYS A 425 -8.61 -19.74 48.51
CA LYS A 425 -8.93 -19.49 47.10
C LYS A 425 -8.58 -20.59 46.08
N GLU A 426 -8.01 -21.71 46.50
CA GLU A 426 -7.28 -22.66 45.62
C GLU A 426 -7.73 -24.13 45.77
N THR A 427 -8.97 -24.39 46.17
CA THR A 427 -9.53 -25.74 46.26
C THR A 427 -10.08 -26.24 44.91
N GLU A 428 -9.85 -27.50 44.58
CA GLU A 428 -10.45 -28.16 43.41
C GLU A 428 -11.99 -28.28 43.54
N PRO A 429 -12.75 -28.33 42.42
CA PRO A 429 -14.21 -28.35 42.46
C PRO A 429 -14.82 -29.51 43.27
N GLY A 430 -14.18 -30.70 43.25
CA GLY A 430 -14.63 -31.85 44.04
C GLY A 430 -14.47 -31.63 45.54
N ALA A 431 -13.29 -31.17 45.98
CA ALA A 431 -13.03 -30.86 47.39
C ALA A 431 -13.91 -29.73 47.93
N MET A 432 -14.24 -28.73 47.10
CA MET A 432 -15.19 -27.69 47.49
C MET A 432 -16.64 -28.22 47.57
N ALA A 433 -17.05 -29.12 46.66
CA ALA A 433 -18.35 -29.79 46.74
C ALA A 433 -18.46 -30.67 47.98
N GLU A 434 -17.44 -31.48 48.28
CA GLU A 434 -17.36 -32.36 49.45
C GLU A 434 -17.42 -31.57 50.76
N ALA A 435 -16.70 -30.44 50.85
CA ALA A 435 -16.72 -29.57 52.03
C ALA A 435 -18.10 -28.93 52.28
N ILE A 436 -18.76 -28.41 51.22
CA ILE A 436 -20.11 -27.83 51.34
C ILE A 436 -21.12 -28.92 51.68
N LEU A 437 -21.09 -30.04 50.96
CA LEU A 437 -22.01 -31.16 51.15
C LEU A 437 -21.85 -31.78 52.54
N GLY A 438 -20.63 -31.93 53.04
CA GLY A 438 -20.33 -32.46 54.38
C GLY A 438 -20.81 -31.55 55.52
N VAL A 439 -20.80 -30.23 55.34
CA VAL A 439 -21.39 -29.30 56.32
C VAL A 439 -22.92 -29.35 56.27
N SER A 440 -23.52 -29.27 55.08
CA SER A 440 -24.99 -29.21 54.93
C SER A 440 -25.69 -30.52 55.32
N LEU A 441 -25.12 -31.68 54.98
CA LEU A 441 -25.69 -32.97 55.38
C LEU A 441 -25.54 -33.24 56.88
N LYS A 442 -24.44 -32.81 57.50
CA LYS A 442 -24.25 -32.95 58.94
C LYS A 442 -25.26 -32.12 59.75
N ALA A 443 -25.72 -30.98 59.21
CA ALA A 443 -26.82 -30.21 59.80
C ALA A 443 -28.17 -30.95 59.75
N LEU A 444 -28.36 -31.85 58.78
CA LEU A 444 -29.52 -32.72 58.61
C LEU A 444 -29.39 -34.08 59.33
N GLY A 445 -28.30 -34.31 60.08
CA GLY A 445 -28.01 -35.61 60.71
C GLY A 445 -27.63 -36.73 59.73
N LEU A 446 -27.34 -36.40 58.47
CA LEU A 446 -27.01 -37.35 57.42
C LEU A 446 -25.49 -37.53 57.32
N GLU A 447 -24.98 -38.66 57.79
CA GLU A 447 -23.52 -38.88 57.91
C GLU A 447 -22.83 -39.25 56.60
N LYS A 448 -23.55 -39.81 55.62
CA LYS A 448 -22.96 -40.46 54.45
C LYS A 448 -23.67 -40.07 53.15
N ALA A 449 -22.90 -39.74 52.12
CA ALA A 449 -23.43 -39.40 50.80
C ALA A 449 -22.44 -39.63 49.65
N LEU A 450 -23.00 -39.65 48.45
CA LEU A 450 -22.32 -39.80 47.17
C LEU A 450 -22.94 -38.81 46.18
N LEU A 451 -22.12 -37.92 45.62
CA LEU A 451 -22.52 -36.98 44.58
C LEU A 451 -22.08 -37.52 43.22
N LEU A 452 -23.06 -37.86 42.38
CA LEU A 452 -22.87 -38.28 40.99
C LEU A 452 -23.21 -37.11 40.06
N ALA A 453 -22.40 -36.87 39.03
CA ALA A 453 -22.71 -35.94 37.95
C ALA A 453 -22.74 -36.66 36.60
N ARG A 454 -23.53 -36.15 35.66
CA ARG A 454 -23.64 -36.70 34.30
C ARG A 454 -22.53 -36.16 33.40
N ASN A 455 -21.96 -37.03 32.56
CA ASN A 455 -20.95 -36.64 31.58
C ASN A 455 -21.54 -36.43 30.17
N ASP A 456 -20.74 -35.89 29.23
CA ASP A 456 -21.16 -35.62 27.85
C ASP A 456 -21.58 -36.90 27.06
N ALA A 457 -21.37 -38.10 27.62
CA ALA A 457 -21.80 -39.40 27.07
C ALA A 457 -22.98 -40.03 27.85
N ASN A 458 -23.73 -39.23 28.62
CA ASN A 458 -24.87 -39.61 29.47
C ASN A 458 -24.58 -40.56 30.65
N GLY A 459 -23.34 -41.03 30.82
CA GLY A 459 -22.90 -41.80 31.99
C GLY A 459 -22.83 -40.94 33.26
N LEU A 460 -22.72 -41.58 34.42
CA LEU A 460 -22.57 -40.91 35.73
C LEU A 460 -21.14 -41.07 36.26
N GLU A 461 -20.59 -40.00 36.83
CA GLU A 461 -19.24 -39.94 37.40
C GLU A 461 -19.31 -39.46 38.85
N VAL A 462 -18.48 -40.05 39.73
CA VAL A 462 -18.34 -39.60 41.12
C VAL A 462 -17.66 -38.23 41.14
N ARG A 463 -18.28 -37.24 41.81
CA ARG A 463 -17.72 -35.88 41.98
C ARG A 463 -17.38 -35.52 43.43
N ALA A 464 -18.03 -36.14 44.41
CA ALA A 464 -17.70 -36.04 45.84
C ALA A 464 -18.26 -37.26 46.61
N VAL A 465 -17.60 -37.66 47.70
CA VAL A 465 -18.05 -38.73 48.60
C VAL A 465 -17.89 -38.27 50.04
N VAL A 466 -18.96 -38.31 50.83
CA VAL A 466 -18.98 -37.86 52.23
C VAL A 466 -19.18 -39.05 53.16
N GLY A 467 -18.40 -39.14 54.23
CA GLY A 467 -18.60 -40.12 55.32
C GLY A 467 -18.13 -41.56 55.03
N LEU A 468 -17.44 -41.79 53.91
CA LEU A 468 -16.82 -43.08 53.58
C LEU A 468 -15.30 -43.03 53.83
N THR A 469 -14.67 -44.19 54.01
CA THR A 469 -13.20 -44.25 54.08
C THR A 469 -12.59 -44.00 52.68
N PRO A 470 -11.37 -43.44 52.57
CA PRO A 470 -10.73 -43.22 51.25
C PRO A 470 -10.57 -44.50 50.42
N LYS A 471 -10.42 -45.65 51.07
CA LYS A 471 -10.38 -46.97 50.42
C LYS A 471 -11.71 -47.33 49.76
N ALA A 472 -12.83 -46.97 50.38
CA ALA A 472 -14.18 -47.21 49.87
C ALA A 472 -14.58 -46.18 48.78
N ALA A 473 -14.26 -44.89 48.97
CA ALA A 473 -14.45 -43.86 47.95
C ALA A 473 -13.70 -44.23 46.65
N GLY A 474 -12.41 -44.58 46.77
CA GLY A 474 -11.59 -45.07 45.65
C GLY A 474 -11.98 -46.44 45.08
N GLN A 475 -13.02 -47.11 45.60
CA GLN A 475 -13.66 -48.27 44.94
C GLN A 475 -14.88 -47.84 44.10
N LEU A 476 -15.64 -46.83 44.55
CA LEU A 476 -16.75 -46.24 43.78
C LEU A 476 -16.24 -45.48 42.54
N GLU A 477 -15.18 -44.69 42.70
CA GLU A 477 -14.52 -43.92 41.62
C GLU A 477 -13.99 -44.80 40.47
N ARG A 478 -13.76 -46.09 40.72
CA ARG A 478 -13.27 -47.06 39.72
C ARG A 478 -14.39 -47.72 38.91
N LEU A 479 -15.66 -47.44 39.22
CA LEU A 479 -16.78 -47.93 38.44
C LEU A 479 -16.88 -47.14 37.13
N SER A 480 -16.96 -47.86 36.01
CA SER A 480 -17.13 -47.26 34.69
C SER A 480 -18.44 -46.43 34.61
N PRO A 481 -18.47 -45.23 34.00
CA PRO A 481 -19.65 -44.34 34.06
C PRO A 481 -20.98 -44.94 33.56
N ALA A 482 -20.94 -45.90 32.65
CA ALA A 482 -22.11 -46.65 32.20
C ALA A 482 -22.75 -47.52 33.31
N LYS A 483 -21.93 -48.12 34.18
CA LYS A 483 -22.37 -48.92 35.34
C LYS A 483 -22.85 -48.07 36.52
N LEU A 484 -22.36 -46.83 36.62
CA LEU A 484 -22.88 -45.85 37.58
C LEU A 484 -24.23 -45.30 37.13
N ALA A 485 -24.45 -45.14 35.81
CA ALA A 485 -25.72 -44.71 35.23
C ALA A 485 -26.77 -45.83 35.08
N GLU A 486 -26.41 -47.10 35.31
CA GLU A 486 -27.28 -48.25 35.14
C GLU A 486 -28.53 -48.14 36.03
N GLY A 487 -29.71 -48.03 35.40
CA GLY A 487 -31.00 -47.86 36.08
C GLY A 487 -31.36 -46.41 36.49
N PHE A 488 -30.51 -45.41 36.18
CA PHE A 488 -30.84 -43.99 36.41
C PHE A 488 -31.41 -43.34 35.14
N ALA A 489 -32.51 -42.59 35.28
CA ALA A 489 -33.14 -41.90 34.15
C ALA A 489 -32.26 -40.76 33.60
N ALA A 490 -32.35 -40.49 32.30
CA ALA A 490 -31.67 -39.34 31.66
C ALA A 490 -32.39 -38.02 31.97
N GLU A 491 -33.72 -38.03 31.86
CA GLU A 491 -34.63 -36.95 32.26
C GLU A 491 -35.30 -37.36 33.59
N SER A 492 -35.40 -36.45 34.56
CA SER A 492 -35.96 -36.73 35.88
C SER A 492 -36.71 -35.50 36.38
N SER A 493 -37.90 -35.71 36.94
CA SER A 493 -38.55 -34.71 37.78
C SER A 493 -37.73 -34.46 39.05
N ALA A 494 -37.89 -33.29 39.68
CA ALA A 494 -37.13 -32.87 40.86
C ALA A 494 -37.54 -33.57 42.18
N GLY A 495 -38.27 -34.68 42.11
CA GLY A 495 -38.74 -35.41 43.30
C GLY A 495 -37.62 -36.20 43.98
N VAL A 496 -37.64 -36.26 45.31
CA VAL A 496 -36.76 -37.15 46.08
C VAL A 496 -37.34 -38.56 46.08
N GLU A 497 -36.51 -39.54 45.73
CA GLU A 497 -36.85 -40.96 45.76
C GLU A 497 -36.26 -41.62 47.02
N THR A 498 -37.09 -42.33 47.79
CA THR A 498 -36.63 -43.12 48.95
C THR A 498 -36.44 -44.56 48.55
N VAL A 499 -35.21 -45.08 48.71
CA VAL A 499 -34.83 -46.47 48.42
C VAL A 499 -34.86 -47.28 49.73
N PRO A 500 -35.86 -48.19 49.92
CA PRO A 500 -36.08 -48.86 51.20
C PRO A 500 -35.23 -50.13 51.41
N ASN A 501 -34.50 -50.58 50.38
CA ASN A 501 -33.56 -51.70 50.45
C ASN A 501 -32.46 -51.53 49.39
N LEU A 502 -31.31 -50.98 49.78
CA LEU A 502 -30.17 -50.76 48.91
C LEU A 502 -29.52 -52.06 48.41
N SER A 503 -29.52 -53.13 49.21
CA SER A 503 -28.88 -54.41 48.82
C SER A 503 -29.61 -55.12 47.68
N GLY A 504 -30.90 -54.84 47.49
CA GLY A 504 -31.74 -55.37 46.40
C GLY A 504 -32.03 -54.41 45.25
N ASP A 505 -31.48 -53.18 45.25
CA ASP A 505 -31.80 -52.17 44.24
C ASP A 505 -31.25 -52.54 42.85
N PRO A 506 -32.01 -52.35 41.75
CA PRO A 506 -31.53 -52.65 40.40
C PRO A 506 -30.34 -51.78 39.95
N ARG A 507 -30.14 -50.58 40.51
CA ARG A 507 -29.05 -49.68 40.15
C ARG A 507 -27.74 -50.14 40.79
N HIS A 508 -26.83 -50.66 39.96
CA HIS A 508 -25.55 -51.22 40.42
C HIS A 508 -24.73 -50.23 41.27
N GLY A 509 -24.72 -48.95 40.91
CA GLY A 509 -24.05 -47.89 41.69
C GLY A 509 -24.61 -47.71 43.11
N LEU A 510 -25.93 -47.85 43.31
CA LEU A 510 -26.55 -47.73 44.63
C LEU A 510 -26.23 -48.92 45.53
N ARG A 511 -26.26 -50.14 44.98
CA ARG A 511 -25.86 -51.35 45.71
C ARG A 511 -24.43 -51.26 46.23
N VAL A 512 -23.47 -50.90 45.36
CA VAL A 512 -22.06 -50.78 45.74
C VAL A 512 -21.85 -49.65 46.74
N PHE A 513 -22.58 -48.53 46.63
CA PHE A 513 -22.58 -47.49 47.65
C PHE A 513 -23.13 -47.99 48.99
N GLY A 514 -24.26 -48.70 49.00
CA GLY A 514 -24.87 -49.26 50.21
C GLY A 514 -23.98 -50.27 50.93
N GLU A 515 -23.38 -51.19 50.18
CA GLU A 515 -22.40 -52.17 50.68
C GLU A 515 -21.18 -51.48 51.33
N LEU A 516 -20.60 -50.49 50.65
CA LEU A 516 -19.38 -49.79 51.11
C LEU A 516 -19.63 -48.75 52.22
N ALA A 517 -20.82 -48.17 52.27
CA ALA A 517 -21.25 -47.22 53.30
C ALA A 517 -21.85 -47.92 54.54
N GLY A 518 -22.22 -49.19 54.45
CA GLY A 518 -22.95 -49.93 55.49
C GLY A 518 -24.39 -49.43 55.65
N LEU A 519 -25.08 -49.15 54.55
CA LEU A 519 -26.42 -48.57 54.52
C LEU A 519 -27.45 -49.57 53.97
N GLN A 520 -28.61 -49.63 54.61
CA GLN A 520 -29.76 -50.40 54.13
C GLN A 520 -30.77 -49.53 53.36
N GLN A 521 -30.83 -48.23 53.67
CA GLN A 521 -31.76 -47.27 53.06
C GLN A 521 -31.04 -45.98 52.67
N ALA A 522 -31.50 -45.33 51.60
CA ALA A 522 -31.00 -44.05 51.14
C ALA A 522 -32.08 -43.22 50.45
N LEU A 523 -31.84 -41.92 50.38
CA LEU A 523 -32.53 -40.99 49.48
C LEU A 523 -31.69 -40.82 48.21
N VAL A 524 -32.39 -40.69 47.08
CA VAL A 524 -31.84 -40.32 45.78
C VAL A 524 -32.50 -39.01 45.37
N VAL A 525 -31.70 -37.94 45.31
CA VAL A 525 -32.14 -36.57 44.98
C VAL A 525 -31.56 -36.20 43.62
N PRO A 526 -32.39 -35.99 42.57
CA PRO A 526 -31.90 -35.64 41.24
C PRO A 526 -31.45 -34.17 41.19
N LEU A 527 -30.30 -33.92 40.55
CA LEU A 527 -29.67 -32.61 40.41
C LEU A 527 -30.30 -31.85 39.22
N VAL A 528 -31.58 -31.49 39.33
CA VAL A 528 -32.34 -30.91 38.22
C VAL A 528 -32.19 -29.38 38.18
N ARG A 529 -31.84 -28.84 37.00
CA ARG A 529 -31.86 -27.40 36.72
C ARG A 529 -32.28 -27.15 35.28
N SER A 530 -33.21 -26.20 35.08
CA SER A 530 -33.75 -25.85 33.75
C SER A 530 -34.18 -27.08 32.93
N GLU A 531 -34.98 -27.94 33.57
CA GLU A 531 -35.49 -29.24 33.06
C GLU A 531 -34.42 -30.30 32.72
N LYS A 532 -33.13 -30.00 32.94
CA LYS A 532 -32.02 -30.94 32.71
C LYS A 532 -31.54 -31.56 34.02
N ASN A 533 -31.33 -32.88 33.99
CA ASN A 533 -30.80 -33.64 35.12
C ASN A 533 -29.27 -33.76 35.04
N ALA A 534 -28.57 -32.95 35.84
CA ALA A 534 -27.12 -32.89 35.91
C ALA A 534 -26.47 -34.07 36.68
N GLY A 535 -27.26 -34.95 37.32
CA GLY A 535 -26.76 -36.06 38.12
C GLY A 535 -27.62 -36.37 39.35
N TYR A 536 -27.04 -37.00 40.38
CA TYR A 536 -27.78 -37.42 41.57
C TYR A 536 -26.97 -37.22 42.85
N LEU A 537 -27.58 -36.65 43.87
CA LEU A 537 -27.11 -36.72 45.26
C LEU A 537 -27.77 -37.93 45.93
N VAL A 538 -26.97 -38.91 46.35
CA VAL A 538 -27.41 -40.08 47.11
C VAL A 538 -26.98 -39.91 48.56
N THR A 539 -27.87 -40.12 49.53
CA THR A 539 -27.52 -39.99 50.97
C THR A 539 -28.22 -41.02 51.84
N GLY A 540 -27.51 -41.57 52.83
CA GLY A 540 -27.98 -42.66 53.66
C GLY A 540 -28.93 -42.22 54.77
N VAL A 541 -29.99 -43.02 55.01
CA VAL A 541 -30.94 -42.81 56.10
C VAL A 541 -31.02 -44.04 57.01
N LEU A 542 -31.41 -43.83 58.27
CA LEU A 542 -31.65 -44.93 59.22
C LEU A 542 -32.91 -45.72 58.82
N ALA A 543 -32.92 -47.02 59.12
CA ALA A 543 -33.99 -47.92 58.72
C ALA A 543 -35.35 -47.48 59.33
N GLY A 544 -36.31 -47.14 58.46
CA GLY A 544 -37.64 -46.64 58.87
C GLY A 544 -37.71 -45.14 59.18
N TYR A 545 -36.63 -44.39 58.94
CA TYR A 545 -36.62 -42.93 59.13
C TYR A 545 -37.29 -42.22 57.95
N ILE A 546 -38.42 -41.56 58.21
CA ILE A 546 -39.12 -40.69 57.25
C ILE A 546 -38.69 -39.25 57.52
N LEU A 547 -38.10 -38.58 56.54
CA LEU A 547 -37.70 -37.17 56.70
C LEU A 547 -38.95 -36.26 56.79
N PRO A 548 -38.94 -35.26 57.68
CA PRO A 548 -39.84 -34.11 57.60
C PRO A 548 -39.81 -33.47 56.22
N GLN A 549 -40.97 -32.98 55.75
CA GLN A 549 -41.07 -32.33 54.43
C GLN A 549 -40.11 -31.13 54.29
N GLN A 550 -39.84 -30.41 55.39
CA GLN A 550 -38.89 -29.29 55.43
C GLN A 550 -37.44 -29.73 55.14
N ASP A 551 -37.05 -30.93 55.58
CA ASP A 551 -35.71 -31.48 55.34
C ASP A 551 -35.59 -32.04 53.91
N VAL A 552 -36.69 -32.53 53.33
CA VAL A 552 -36.79 -32.89 51.90
C VAL A 552 -36.63 -31.64 51.02
N GLU A 553 -37.32 -30.54 51.37
CA GLU A 553 -37.20 -29.24 50.69
C GLU A 553 -35.77 -28.66 50.82
N LEU A 554 -35.10 -28.84 51.97
CA LEU A 554 -33.71 -28.44 52.15
C LEU A 554 -32.74 -29.30 51.32
N LEU A 555 -32.96 -30.62 51.23
CA LEU A 555 -32.18 -31.51 50.35
C LEU A 555 -32.36 -31.18 48.87
N GLN A 556 -33.58 -30.84 48.42
CA GLN A 556 -33.84 -30.36 47.06
C GLN A 556 -33.15 -29.00 46.80
N THR A 557 -33.09 -28.12 47.80
CA THR A 557 -32.36 -26.86 47.72
C THR A 557 -30.85 -27.12 47.56
N ILE A 558 -30.25 -27.97 48.39
CA ILE A 558 -28.84 -28.39 48.30
C ILE A 558 -28.55 -29.03 46.93
N ALA A 559 -29.43 -29.91 46.44
CA ALA A 559 -29.29 -30.52 45.12
C ALA A 559 -29.34 -29.50 43.97
N THR A 560 -30.17 -28.46 44.09
CA THR A 560 -30.26 -27.36 43.11
C THR A 560 -28.99 -26.50 43.12
N GLU A 561 -28.42 -26.20 44.29
CA GLU A 561 -27.13 -25.50 44.40
C GLU A 561 -25.96 -26.34 43.86
N MET A 562 -25.97 -27.65 44.11
CA MET A 562 -24.97 -28.58 43.57
C MET A 562 -25.06 -28.70 42.04
N ALA A 563 -26.27 -28.74 41.47
CA ALA A 563 -26.48 -28.71 40.01
C ALA A 563 -25.88 -27.44 39.38
N LEU A 564 -26.17 -26.26 39.97
CA LEU A 564 -25.59 -24.97 39.57
C LEU A 564 -24.05 -24.97 39.70
N MET A 565 -23.49 -25.57 40.75
CA MET A 565 -22.04 -25.62 40.96
C MET A 565 -21.33 -26.53 39.95
N ILE A 566 -21.89 -27.69 39.63
CA ILE A 566 -21.37 -28.61 38.61
C ILE A 566 -21.41 -27.96 37.23
N GLU A 567 -22.53 -27.36 36.85
CA GLU A 567 -22.68 -26.66 35.56
C GLU A 567 -21.65 -25.53 35.41
N ASN A 568 -21.46 -24.71 36.45
CA ASN A 568 -20.44 -23.66 36.46
C ASN A 568 -19.00 -24.21 36.37
N ALA A 569 -18.71 -25.37 36.96
CA ALA A 569 -17.39 -25.99 36.89
C ALA A 569 -17.08 -26.51 35.47
N ASP A 570 -18.04 -27.19 34.84
CA ASP A 570 -17.86 -27.73 33.48
C ASP A 570 -17.92 -26.62 32.41
N LEU A 571 -18.68 -25.54 32.62
CA LEU A 571 -18.61 -24.32 31.80
C LEU A 571 -17.23 -23.64 31.89
N ARG A 572 -16.65 -23.51 33.09
CA ARG A 572 -15.28 -23.00 33.27
C ARG A 572 -14.25 -23.88 32.57
N LYS A 573 -14.35 -25.22 32.70
CA LYS A 573 -13.48 -26.18 32.01
C LYS A 573 -13.56 -26.02 30.48
N LYS A 574 -14.77 -25.89 29.93
CA LYS A 574 -15.00 -25.66 28.49
C LYS A 574 -14.47 -24.29 28.03
N ALA A 575 -14.60 -23.23 28.85
CA ALA A 575 -14.06 -21.91 28.56
C ALA A 575 -12.51 -21.86 28.58
N VAL A 576 -11.85 -22.48 29.56
CA VAL A 576 -10.37 -22.54 29.64
C VAL A 576 -9.78 -23.28 28.43
N LEU A 577 -10.39 -24.39 28.02
CA LEU A 577 -10.00 -25.13 26.80
C LEU A 577 -10.24 -24.31 25.52
N GLN A 578 -11.22 -23.39 25.51
CA GLN A 578 -11.45 -22.49 24.38
C GLN A 578 -10.46 -21.32 24.34
N ALA A 579 -10.09 -20.74 25.49
CA ALA A 579 -9.07 -19.71 25.59
C ALA A 579 -7.71 -20.24 25.08
N HIS A 580 -7.27 -21.41 25.56
CA HIS A 580 -6.00 -22.01 25.14
C HIS A 580 -5.91 -22.25 23.62
N ARG A 581 -7.03 -22.61 22.97
CA ARG A 581 -7.12 -22.76 21.50
C ARG A 581 -7.01 -21.43 20.76
N LEU A 582 -7.52 -20.34 21.33
CA LEU A 582 -7.38 -19.00 20.77
C LEU A 582 -5.94 -18.51 20.91
N ASP A 583 -5.31 -18.70 22.06
CA ASP A 583 -3.90 -18.34 22.30
C ASP A 583 -2.96 -19.04 21.30
N GLN A 584 -3.14 -20.36 21.10
CA GLN A 584 -2.39 -21.13 20.09
C GLN A 584 -2.60 -20.61 18.66
N ALA A 585 -3.83 -20.26 18.29
CA ALA A 585 -4.15 -19.71 16.97
C ALA A 585 -3.54 -18.30 16.77
N ILE A 586 -3.53 -17.47 17.81
CA ILE A 586 -2.92 -16.13 17.80
C ILE A 586 -1.40 -16.26 17.60
N ILE A 587 -0.72 -17.13 18.37
CA ILE A 587 0.74 -17.36 18.25
C ILE A 587 1.10 -17.86 16.84
N ALA A 588 0.28 -18.76 16.26
CA ALA A 588 0.48 -19.23 14.89
C ALA A 588 0.34 -18.07 13.88
N LEU A 589 -0.73 -17.28 13.98
CA LEU A 589 -1.00 -16.16 13.07
C LEU A 589 0.05 -15.04 13.18
N GLU A 590 0.53 -14.75 14.39
CA GLU A 590 1.58 -13.76 14.62
C GLU A 590 2.90 -14.16 13.95
N LYS A 591 3.34 -15.42 14.10
CA LYS A 591 4.56 -15.93 13.44
C LYS A 591 4.47 -15.89 11.91
N ILE A 592 3.29 -16.18 11.34
CA ILE A 592 3.05 -16.06 9.89
C ILE A 592 3.10 -14.59 9.45
N SER A 593 2.48 -13.69 10.21
CA SER A 593 2.48 -12.24 9.95
C SER A 593 3.89 -11.63 10.00
N GLN A 594 4.71 -12.05 10.96
CA GLN A 594 6.13 -11.67 11.06
C GLN A 594 6.94 -12.18 9.86
N ALA A 595 6.66 -13.39 9.36
CA ALA A 595 7.29 -13.91 8.14
C ALA A 595 6.85 -13.14 6.88
N LEU A 596 5.58 -12.74 6.78
CA LEU A 596 5.04 -11.95 5.67
C LEU A 596 5.55 -10.50 5.65
N THR A 597 5.86 -9.92 6.81
CA THR A 597 6.42 -8.55 6.92
C THR A 597 7.94 -8.49 6.73
N ALA A 598 8.62 -9.63 6.57
CA ALA A 598 10.05 -9.72 6.23
C ALA A 598 10.32 -9.46 4.72
N VAL A 599 9.90 -8.29 4.21
CA VAL A 599 9.78 -7.87 2.80
C VAL A 599 11.12 -7.81 2.01
N THR A 600 12.21 -8.38 2.51
CA THR A 600 13.57 -8.24 1.94
C THR A 600 14.34 -9.55 1.72
N VAL A 601 13.76 -10.72 2.00
CA VAL A 601 14.45 -12.02 1.84
C VAL A 601 13.66 -12.95 0.91
N GLY A 602 14.31 -13.45 -0.15
CA GLY A 602 13.66 -14.13 -1.27
C GLY A 602 12.85 -15.40 -0.91
N THR A 603 11.84 -15.69 -1.73
CA THR A 603 10.66 -16.55 -1.44
C THR A 603 10.95 -17.94 -0.85
N ASP A 604 12.05 -18.60 -1.21
CA ASP A 604 12.42 -19.89 -0.58
C ASP A 604 12.57 -19.78 0.95
N ASN A 605 12.91 -18.60 1.47
CA ASN A 605 13.02 -18.32 2.90
C ASN A 605 11.64 -18.16 3.58
N LEU A 606 10.65 -17.61 2.87
CA LEU A 606 9.26 -17.53 3.33
C LEU A 606 8.64 -18.93 3.41
N LEU A 607 8.87 -19.77 2.39
CA LEU A 607 8.48 -21.18 2.39
C LEU A 607 9.18 -21.99 3.49
N ARG A 608 10.46 -21.70 3.76
CA ARG A 608 11.24 -22.25 4.88
C ARG A 608 10.69 -21.81 6.24
N ALA A 609 10.28 -20.55 6.39
CA ALA A 609 9.66 -20.04 7.61
C ALA A 609 8.30 -20.73 7.88
N VAL A 610 7.43 -20.85 6.87
CA VAL A 610 6.14 -21.57 6.99
C VAL A 610 6.36 -23.05 7.38
N SER A 611 7.32 -23.72 6.71
CA SER A 611 7.65 -25.13 7.02
C SER A 611 8.24 -25.28 8.43
N HIS A 612 9.05 -24.31 8.89
CA HIS A 612 9.63 -24.32 10.23
C HIS A 612 8.59 -24.06 11.32
N ALA A 613 7.71 -23.07 11.13
CA ALA A 613 6.59 -22.80 12.02
C ALA A 613 5.63 -24.01 12.10
N THR A 614 5.39 -24.70 10.97
CA THR A 614 4.60 -25.94 10.95
C THR A 614 5.23 -27.04 11.81
N ALA A 615 6.55 -27.21 11.73
CA ALA A 615 7.28 -28.19 12.54
C ALA A 615 7.28 -27.84 14.04
N GLU A 616 7.45 -26.57 14.37
CA GLU A 616 7.51 -26.06 15.75
C GLU A 616 6.13 -26.08 16.44
N ILE A 617 5.09 -25.56 15.78
CA ILE A 617 3.73 -25.44 16.35
C ILE A 617 3.10 -26.82 16.63
N LEU A 618 3.42 -27.82 15.81
CA LEU A 618 2.90 -29.17 15.94
C LEU A 618 3.83 -30.12 16.70
N ASP A 619 4.98 -29.65 17.20
CA ASP A 619 6.03 -30.49 17.81
C ASP A 619 6.31 -31.77 16.98
N VAL A 620 6.79 -31.57 15.76
CA VAL A 620 7.15 -32.65 14.83
C VAL A 620 8.56 -32.47 14.27
N PRO A 621 9.34 -33.55 14.12
CA PRO A 621 10.77 -33.45 13.82
C PRO A 621 11.06 -32.93 12.40
N TYR A 622 10.13 -33.07 11.45
CA TYR A 622 10.29 -32.58 10.09
C TYR A 622 8.96 -32.10 9.49
N ALA A 623 9.08 -31.14 8.59
CA ALA A 623 8.02 -30.72 7.67
C ALA A 623 8.63 -30.41 6.30
N SER A 624 7.83 -30.56 5.25
CA SER A 624 8.20 -30.21 3.88
C SER A 624 7.01 -29.71 3.07
N LEU A 625 7.28 -28.84 2.10
CA LEU A 625 6.30 -28.25 1.21
C LEU A 625 6.69 -28.56 -0.24
N HIS A 626 5.76 -29.17 -0.98
CA HIS A 626 5.96 -29.69 -2.34
C HIS A 626 5.07 -28.91 -3.30
N LEU A 627 5.64 -28.42 -4.41
CA LEU A 627 4.92 -27.55 -5.37
C LEU A 627 4.35 -28.36 -6.54
N ARG A 628 3.07 -28.14 -6.87
CA ARG A 628 2.36 -28.85 -7.95
C ARG A 628 2.01 -27.95 -9.14
N LYS A 629 1.80 -26.64 -8.92
CA LYS A 629 1.56 -25.66 -9.98
C LYS A 629 2.84 -25.44 -10.82
N PRO A 630 2.87 -25.74 -12.14
CA PRO A 630 4.10 -25.71 -12.94
C PRO A 630 4.82 -24.35 -12.93
N ALA A 631 4.07 -23.24 -12.97
CA ALA A 631 4.63 -21.90 -12.88
C ALA A 631 5.40 -21.65 -11.55
N TRP A 632 4.92 -22.20 -10.44
CA TRP A 632 5.59 -22.10 -9.15
C TRP A 632 6.80 -23.03 -9.06
N HIS A 633 6.71 -24.25 -9.63
CA HIS A 633 7.83 -25.20 -9.69
C HIS A 633 8.97 -24.73 -10.64
N GLN A 634 8.70 -23.82 -11.58
CA GLN A 634 9.74 -23.14 -12.36
C GLN A 634 10.40 -21.96 -11.62
N GLN A 635 9.76 -21.43 -10.57
CA GLN A 635 10.16 -20.19 -9.89
C GLN A 635 10.74 -20.42 -8.48
N PHE A 636 10.34 -21.50 -7.80
CA PHE A 636 10.65 -21.80 -6.40
C PHE A 636 11.00 -23.27 -6.19
N SER A 637 11.67 -23.60 -5.08
CA SER A 637 12.12 -24.97 -4.77
C SER A 637 11.27 -25.65 -3.69
N ASP A 638 11.12 -27.00 -3.74
CA ASP A 638 10.46 -27.71 -2.62
C ASP A 638 11.30 -27.57 -1.35
N VAL A 639 10.62 -27.18 -0.28
CA VAL A 639 11.25 -26.87 1.01
C VAL A 639 11.19 -28.07 1.94
N ILE A 640 12.29 -28.29 2.67
CA ILE A 640 12.42 -29.32 3.70
C ILE A 640 13.07 -28.70 4.94
N VAL A 641 12.49 -28.95 6.13
CA VAL A 641 12.97 -28.43 7.42
C VAL A 641 13.15 -29.58 8.43
N GLY A 642 14.07 -29.40 9.37
CA GLY A 642 14.44 -30.37 10.43
C GLY A 642 15.60 -31.30 10.07
N GLY A 643 15.79 -31.61 8.78
CA GLY A 643 16.88 -32.46 8.31
C GLY A 643 18.25 -31.76 8.36
N THR A 644 19.20 -32.31 9.12
CA THR A 644 20.58 -31.78 9.20
C THR A 644 21.55 -32.56 8.31
N THR A 645 21.27 -33.84 8.08
CA THR A 645 22.10 -34.71 7.25
C THR A 645 21.50 -34.91 5.86
N ARG A 646 22.36 -35.18 4.85
CA ARG A 646 21.90 -35.56 3.50
C ARG A 646 20.97 -36.78 3.49
N ARG A 647 21.10 -37.69 4.47
CA ARG A 647 20.24 -38.88 4.61
C ARG A 647 18.83 -38.52 5.08
N GLU A 648 18.70 -37.64 6.05
CA GLU A 648 17.39 -37.13 6.52
C GLU A 648 16.69 -36.31 5.44
N LEU A 649 17.40 -35.41 4.76
CA LEU A 649 16.83 -34.60 3.69
C LEU A 649 16.29 -35.47 2.54
N ALA A 650 17.02 -36.54 2.15
CA ALA A 650 16.53 -37.51 1.17
C ALA A 650 15.32 -38.33 1.67
N ALA A 651 15.31 -38.72 2.95
CA ALA A 651 14.23 -39.47 3.56
C ALA A 651 12.91 -38.68 3.65
N VAL A 652 12.99 -37.41 4.06
CA VAL A 652 11.84 -36.50 4.12
C VAL A 652 11.37 -36.14 2.70
N ARG A 653 12.29 -35.93 1.76
CA ARG A 653 11.97 -35.73 0.33
C ARG A 653 11.14 -36.89 -0.23
N GLN A 654 11.65 -38.12 -0.17
CA GLN A 654 10.98 -39.31 -0.71
C GLN A 654 9.59 -39.55 -0.12
N SER A 655 9.43 -39.36 1.20
CA SER A 655 8.14 -39.56 1.87
C SER A 655 7.16 -38.40 1.64
N GLY A 656 7.66 -37.16 1.50
CA GLY A 656 6.87 -36.00 1.11
C GLY A 656 6.38 -36.05 -0.34
N GLU A 657 7.26 -36.38 -1.29
CA GLU A 657 6.91 -36.52 -2.72
C GLU A 657 5.83 -37.61 -2.93
N LEU A 658 5.96 -38.75 -2.25
CA LEU A 658 4.99 -39.85 -2.32
C LEU A 658 3.63 -39.48 -1.70
N ALA A 659 3.62 -38.72 -0.60
CA ALA A 659 2.39 -38.22 -0.01
C ALA A 659 1.74 -37.16 -0.92
N ALA A 660 2.51 -36.22 -1.47
CA ALA A 660 2.03 -35.18 -2.37
C ALA A 660 1.41 -35.73 -3.67
N GLN A 661 1.97 -36.80 -4.22
CA GLN A 661 1.42 -37.50 -5.39
C GLN A 661 0.06 -38.18 -5.15
N ARG A 662 -0.29 -38.47 -3.89
CA ARG A 662 -1.53 -39.17 -3.49
C ARG A 662 -2.62 -38.26 -2.92
N VAL A 663 -2.36 -36.95 -2.84
CA VAL A 663 -3.39 -35.96 -2.54
C VAL A 663 -4.07 -35.56 -3.85
N GLU A 664 -5.25 -36.10 -4.06
CA GLU A 664 -6.05 -35.99 -5.28
C GLU A 664 -7.17 -34.93 -5.16
N ARG A 665 -7.63 -34.61 -3.94
CA ARG A 665 -8.78 -33.72 -3.73
C ARG A 665 -8.49 -32.53 -2.78
N PRO A 666 -9.08 -31.34 -2.99
CA PRO A 666 -8.86 -30.15 -2.15
C PRO A 666 -9.19 -30.31 -0.66
N GLU A 667 -10.07 -31.24 -0.30
CA GLU A 667 -10.48 -31.53 1.08
C GLU A 667 -9.72 -32.69 1.74
N GLN A 668 -8.85 -33.38 1.00
CA GLN A 668 -8.23 -34.63 1.42
C GLN A 668 -7.05 -34.42 2.38
N VAL A 669 -7.28 -34.60 3.68
CA VAL A 669 -6.20 -34.85 4.65
C VAL A 669 -5.74 -36.31 4.47
N LEU A 670 -4.54 -36.50 3.92
CA LEU A 670 -3.95 -37.84 3.69
C LEU A 670 -3.02 -38.20 4.84
N GLU A 671 -3.30 -39.30 5.54
CA GLU A 671 -2.35 -39.94 6.47
C GLU A 671 -1.68 -41.14 5.78
N LEU A 672 -0.37 -41.27 5.93
CA LEU A 672 0.45 -42.28 5.26
C LEU A 672 1.31 -43.08 6.25
N ASP A 673 1.24 -44.41 6.18
CA ASP A 673 2.06 -45.33 6.95
C ASP A 673 3.35 -45.69 6.19
N LEU A 674 4.48 -45.15 6.65
CA LEU A 674 5.80 -45.36 6.06
C LEU A 674 6.44 -46.71 6.48
N VAL A 675 5.88 -47.37 7.50
CA VAL A 675 6.30 -48.69 7.97
C VAL A 675 5.60 -49.79 7.18
N GLY A 676 4.31 -49.66 6.90
CA GLY A 676 3.50 -50.67 6.20
C GLY A 676 3.79 -50.81 4.70
N GLU A 677 4.15 -49.73 4.00
CA GLU A 677 4.17 -49.73 2.54
C GLU A 677 5.33 -50.50 1.86
N ARG A 678 5.01 -51.44 0.97
CA ARG A 678 5.98 -52.19 0.17
C ARG A 678 6.47 -51.43 -1.07
N VAL A 679 6.88 -50.16 -0.89
CA VAL A 679 7.44 -49.32 -1.96
C VAL A 679 8.95 -49.17 -1.76
N GLU A 680 9.76 -49.61 -2.72
CA GLU A 680 11.23 -49.54 -2.65
C GLU A 680 11.76 -48.12 -2.46
N ARG A 681 11.04 -47.13 -3.03
CA ARG A 681 11.35 -45.69 -2.93
C ARG A 681 11.30 -45.13 -1.50
N LEU A 682 10.81 -45.86 -0.51
CA LEU A 682 10.79 -45.46 0.92
C LEU A 682 12.00 -45.97 1.73
N ALA A 683 13.00 -46.58 1.11
CA ALA A 683 14.15 -47.16 1.81
C ALA A 683 14.96 -46.16 2.65
N ALA A 684 14.97 -44.85 2.34
CA ALA A 684 15.61 -43.85 3.20
C ALA A 684 14.73 -43.44 4.39
N ALA A 685 13.42 -43.30 4.20
CA ALA A 685 12.46 -42.96 5.26
C ALA A 685 12.54 -43.93 6.45
N ARG A 686 12.52 -45.24 6.17
CA ARG A 686 12.67 -46.30 7.17
C ARG A 686 14.02 -46.25 7.90
N ARG A 687 15.13 -45.97 7.19
CA ARG A 687 16.49 -45.85 7.78
C ARG A 687 16.65 -44.62 8.69
N VAL A 688 15.80 -43.61 8.54
CA VAL A 688 15.75 -42.40 9.37
C VAL A 688 14.69 -42.51 10.50
N GLY A 689 13.99 -43.65 10.56
CA GLY A 689 12.97 -43.94 11.57
C GLY A 689 11.66 -43.18 11.36
N LEU A 690 11.37 -42.68 10.15
CA LEU A 690 10.07 -42.08 9.85
C LEU A 690 9.01 -43.18 9.78
N GLN A 691 7.92 -43.01 10.53
CA GLN A 691 6.83 -44.00 10.65
C GLN A 691 5.52 -43.51 10.04
N ARG A 692 5.21 -42.22 10.15
CA ARG A 692 4.04 -41.61 9.49
C ARG A 692 4.39 -40.31 8.79
N ALA A 693 3.64 -40.01 7.74
CA ALA A 693 3.53 -38.68 7.16
C ALA A 693 2.05 -38.27 7.12
N ILE A 694 1.76 -36.99 7.36
CA ILE A 694 0.41 -36.41 7.20
C ILE A 694 0.52 -35.25 6.24
N ALA A 695 -0.29 -35.29 5.18
CA ALA A 695 -0.28 -34.35 4.07
C ALA A 695 -1.62 -33.64 3.96
N VAL A 696 -1.57 -32.32 3.71
CA VAL A 696 -2.74 -31.50 3.41
C VAL A 696 -2.50 -30.73 2.10
N PRO A 697 -3.52 -30.62 1.22
CA PRO A 697 -3.41 -29.84 -0.01
C PRO A 697 -3.31 -28.35 0.30
N MET A 698 -2.50 -27.66 -0.48
CA MET A 698 -2.49 -26.20 -0.57
C MET A 698 -3.35 -25.82 -1.78
N CYS A 699 -4.48 -25.14 -1.56
CA CYS A 699 -5.50 -24.92 -2.59
C CYS A 699 -5.65 -23.45 -2.98
N LEU A 700 -5.72 -23.18 -4.29
CA LEU A 700 -6.02 -21.85 -4.85
C LEU A 700 -7.15 -21.98 -5.87
N ALA A 701 -8.23 -21.20 -5.72
CA ALA A 701 -9.42 -21.25 -6.59
C ALA A 701 -10.06 -22.66 -6.81
N GLY A 702 -9.77 -23.61 -5.92
CA GLY A 702 -10.21 -25.01 -6.02
C GLY A 702 -9.16 -25.98 -6.60
N GLU A 703 -8.05 -25.49 -7.15
CA GLU A 703 -6.95 -26.32 -7.64
C GLU A 703 -5.89 -26.59 -6.55
N ILE A 704 -5.32 -27.80 -6.55
CA ILE A 704 -4.22 -28.19 -5.66
C ILE A 704 -2.90 -27.65 -6.24
N VAL A 705 -2.47 -26.49 -5.75
CA VAL A 705 -1.24 -25.81 -6.21
C VAL A 705 0.03 -26.33 -5.56
N GLY A 706 -0.10 -27.07 -4.45
CA GLY A 706 0.98 -27.83 -3.80
C GLY A 706 0.45 -28.64 -2.62
N VAL A 707 1.34 -29.22 -1.82
CA VAL A 707 1.00 -30.03 -0.64
C VAL A 707 1.98 -29.73 0.50
N LEU A 708 1.43 -29.48 1.70
CA LEU A 708 2.20 -29.34 2.94
C LEU A 708 2.17 -30.69 3.68
N VAL A 709 3.35 -31.21 4.04
CA VAL A 709 3.52 -32.54 4.63
C VAL A 709 4.35 -32.45 5.90
N ILE A 710 3.88 -33.08 6.99
CA ILE A 710 4.65 -33.29 8.22
C ILE A 710 5.06 -34.75 8.36
N HIS A 711 6.19 -35.02 9.04
CA HIS A 711 6.74 -36.38 9.17
C HIS A 711 7.08 -36.70 10.61
N MET A 712 6.65 -37.87 11.08
CA MET A 712 6.76 -38.28 12.46
C MET A 712 7.62 -39.53 12.61
N ARG A 713 8.52 -39.53 13.59
CA ARG A 713 9.32 -40.71 13.99
C ARG A 713 8.58 -41.69 14.90
N ALA A 714 7.40 -41.31 15.41
CA ALA A 714 6.51 -42.15 16.20
C ALA A 714 5.06 -41.95 15.72
N PRO A 715 4.20 -42.98 15.76
CA PRO A 715 2.81 -42.87 15.32
C PRO A 715 1.95 -42.14 16.37
N ARG A 716 1.92 -40.81 16.30
CA ARG A 716 0.98 -39.95 17.02
C ARG A 716 -0.22 -39.66 16.14
N VAL A 717 -1.43 -39.90 16.65
CA VAL A 717 -2.66 -39.46 16.00
C VAL A 717 -2.84 -37.96 16.29
N LEU A 718 -3.05 -37.16 15.26
CA LEU A 718 -3.37 -35.74 15.44
C LEU A 718 -4.81 -35.55 15.91
N GLU A 719 -5.04 -34.58 16.79
CA GLU A 719 -6.38 -34.07 17.06
C GLU A 719 -6.98 -33.38 15.83
N ARG A 720 -8.32 -33.34 15.79
CA ARG A 720 -9.06 -32.42 14.90
C ARG A 720 -8.67 -30.94 15.10
N SER A 721 -8.11 -30.60 16.26
CA SER A 721 -7.50 -29.30 16.57
C SER A 721 -6.29 -29.02 15.68
N GLU A 722 -5.33 -29.95 15.69
CA GLU A 722 -4.03 -29.85 15.02
C GLU A 722 -4.17 -29.96 13.50
N ILE A 723 -5.09 -30.80 13.01
CA ILE A 723 -5.41 -30.91 11.57
C ILE A 723 -5.92 -29.57 11.03
N ARG A 724 -6.79 -28.85 11.77
CA ARG A 724 -7.25 -27.51 11.36
C ARG A 724 -6.14 -26.47 11.38
N VAL A 725 -5.20 -26.54 12.34
CA VAL A 725 -4.00 -25.68 12.34
C VAL A 725 -3.15 -25.96 11.10
N LEU A 726 -2.88 -27.23 10.79
CA LEU A 726 -2.12 -27.64 9.60
C LEU A 726 -2.78 -27.20 8.28
N GLN A 727 -4.10 -27.32 8.15
CA GLN A 727 -4.87 -26.79 7.01
C GLN A 727 -4.83 -25.25 6.94
N THR A 728 -4.85 -24.57 8.09
CA THR A 728 -4.73 -23.09 8.14
C THR A 728 -3.34 -22.64 7.69
N LEU A 729 -2.28 -23.32 8.13
CA LEU A 729 -0.91 -23.08 7.70
C LEU A 729 -0.74 -23.32 6.19
N ALA A 730 -1.33 -24.40 5.65
CA ALA A 730 -1.35 -24.68 4.21
C ALA A 730 -2.05 -23.60 3.38
N ASN A 731 -3.18 -23.08 3.85
CA ASN A 731 -3.89 -21.98 3.17
C ASN A 731 -3.12 -20.65 3.26
N GLN A 732 -2.47 -20.36 4.38
CA GLN A 732 -1.59 -19.18 4.50
C GLN A 732 -0.34 -19.31 3.60
N ALA A 733 0.17 -20.53 3.39
CA ALA A 733 1.26 -20.78 2.45
C ALA A 733 0.87 -20.42 1.00
N VAL A 734 -0.36 -20.72 0.57
CA VAL A 734 -0.87 -20.32 -0.76
C VAL A 734 -0.79 -18.81 -0.95
N ILE A 735 -1.35 -18.04 0.00
CA ILE A 735 -1.39 -16.58 -0.03
C ILE A 735 0.04 -16.00 -0.02
N ALA A 736 0.93 -16.60 0.76
CA ALA A 736 2.34 -16.21 0.83
C ALA A 736 3.07 -16.42 -0.52
N ILE A 737 2.85 -17.54 -1.21
CA ILE A 737 3.44 -17.82 -2.53
C ILE A 737 2.84 -16.90 -3.60
N GLU A 738 1.52 -16.71 -3.60
CA GLU A 738 0.82 -15.88 -4.58
C GLU A 738 1.28 -14.43 -4.52
N ASN A 739 1.33 -13.84 -3.31
CA ASN A 739 1.88 -12.50 -3.11
C ASN A 739 3.35 -12.39 -3.53
N ALA A 740 4.18 -13.39 -3.22
CA ALA A 740 5.59 -13.38 -3.59
C ALA A 740 5.83 -13.56 -5.10
N ALA A 741 5.02 -14.37 -5.79
CA ALA A 741 5.04 -14.54 -7.23
C ALA A 741 4.59 -13.25 -7.95
N ALA A 742 3.50 -12.63 -7.48
CA ALA A 742 3.02 -11.34 -7.99
C ALA A 742 4.02 -10.20 -7.76
N TYR A 743 4.67 -10.17 -6.59
CA TYR A 743 5.75 -9.21 -6.31
C TYR A 743 6.95 -9.41 -7.24
N GLU A 744 7.43 -10.63 -7.42
CA GLU A 744 8.58 -10.90 -8.29
C GLU A 744 8.26 -10.64 -9.77
N GLN A 745 7.04 -10.93 -10.22
CA GLN A 745 6.56 -10.55 -11.56
C GLN A 745 6.50 -9.02 -11.74
N THR A 746 5.95 -8.30 -10.75
CA THR A 746 5.90 -6.83 -10.75
C THR A 746 7.30 -6.23 -10.76
N LYS A 747 8.22 -6.82 -9.99
CA LYS A 747 9.64 -6.45 -9.95
C LYS A 747 10.33 -6.67 -11.29
N GLN A 748 10.14 -7.82 -11.93
CA GLN A 748 10.67 -8.10 -13.28
C GLN A 748 10.16 -7.09 -14.31
N LEU A 749 8.85 -6.83 -14.36
CA LEU A 749 8.24 -5.81 -15.22
C LEU A 749 8.79 -4.41 -14.97
N ALA A 750 9.22 -4.12 -13.73
CA ALA A 750 9.74 -2.82 -13.32
C ALA A 750 11.27 -2.69 -13.38
N THR A 751 12.02 -3.75 -13.75
CA THR A 751 13.50 -3.74 -13.86
C THR A 751 14.07 -4.33 -15.16
N THR A 752 13.27 -5.04 -15.96
CA THR A 752 13.71 -5.61 -17.25
C THR A 752 13.00 -4.99 -18.45
N ASP A 753 13.60 -5.10 -19.64
CA ASP A 753 13.00 -4.73 -20.92
C ASP A 753 12.14 -5.87 -21.46
N SER A 754 10.92 -5.56 -21.89
CA SER A 754 9.89 -6.54 -22.26
C SER A 754 10.18 -7.30 -23.55
N VAL A 755 10.95 -6.71 -24.48
CA VAL A 755 11.32 -7.35 -25.75
C VAL A 755 12.50 -8.30 -25.54
N THR A 756 13.56 -7.81 -24.89
CA THR A 756 14.90 -8.42 -24.93
C THR A 756 15.28 -9.18 -23.66
N GLY A 757 14.63 -8.89 -22.52
CA GLY A 757 14.85 -9.55 -21.23
C GLY A 757 16.14 -9.16 -20.48
N VAL A 758 16.87 -8.14 -20.94
CA VAL A 758 17.96 -7.52 -20.15
C VAL A 758 17.40 -6.43 -19.23
N ALA A 759 18.25 -5.77 -18.43
CA ALA A 759 17.79 -4.66 -17.58
C ALA A 759 17.20 -3.50 -18.41
N ASN A 760 16.17 -2.83 -17.89
CA ASN A 760 15.68 -1.59 -18.50
C ASN A 760 16.44 -0.36 -17.98
N HIS A 761 16.21 0.78 -18.63
CA HIS A 761 16.77 2.08 -18.27
C HIS A 761 16.71 2.40 -16.76
N ARG A 762 15.61 2.05 -16.08
CA ARG A 762 15.40 2.37 -14.65
C ARG A 762 16.25 1.50 -13.72
N GLU A 763 16.42 0.22 -14.03
CA GLU A 763 17.36 -0.64 -13.27
C GLU A 763 18.82 -0.29 -13.61
N LEU A 764 19.12 0.14 -14.85
CA LEU A 764 20.43 0.65 -15.23
C LEU A 764 20.85 1.85 -14.36
N GLU A 765 20.00 2.87 -14.21
CA GLU A 765 20.28 4.02 -13.32
C GLU A 765 20.50 3.57 -11.88
N ALA A 766 19.56 2.77 -11.33
CA ALA A 766 19.63 2.29 -9.96
C ALA A 766 20.87 1.43 -9.70
N TYR A 767 21.32 0.65 -10.69
CA TYR A 767 22.54 -0.15 -10.63
C TYR A 767 23.80 0.70 -10.75
N LEU A 768 23.82 1.66 -11.67
CA LEU A 768 24.96 2.54 -11.92
C LEU A 768 25.27 3.39 -10.68
N GLU A 769 24.26 3.95 -10.00
CA GLU A 769 24.48 4.70 -8.76
C GLU A 769 25.03 3.81 -7.62
N ARG A 770 24.47 2.60 -7.44
CA ARG A 770 24.99 1.62 -6.45
C ARG A 770 26.46 1.28 -6.72
N GLU A 771 26.84 1.03 -7.98
CA GLU A 771 28.21 0.66 -8.32
C GLU A 771 29.17 1.84 -8.39
N LEU A 772 28.72 3.06 -8.70
CA LEU A 772 29.52 4.28 -8.56
C LEU A 772 29.85 4.56 -7.09
N GLN A 773 28.87 4.43 -6.19
CA GLN A 773 29.11 4.55 -4.74
C GLN A 773 30.07 3.46 -4.23
N ARG A 774 29.90 2.21 -4.69
CA ARG A 774 30.82 1.10 -4.37
C ARG A 774 32.23 1.41 -4.86
N ALA A 775 32.42 1.72 -6.15
CA ALA A 775 33.70 1.98 -6.77
C ALA A 775 34.45 3.15 -6.09
N ARG A 776 33.75 4.25 -5.78
CA ARG A 776 34.30 5.36 -4.98
C ARG A 776 34.82 4.91 -3.61
N LYS A 777 34.14 3.97 -2.95
CA LYS A 777 34.50 3.44 -1.63
C LYS A 777 35.60 2.39 -1.66
N THR A 778 35.63 1.51 -2.65
CA THR A 778 36.60 0.41 -2.78
C THR A 778 37.85 0.78 -3.59
N ARG A 779 37.80 1.88 -4.36
CA ARG A 779 38.77 2.25 -5.40
C ARG A 779 38.91 1.20 -6.51
N GLU A 780 37.90 0.35 -6.70
CA GLU A 780 37.79 -0.54 -7.87
C GLU A 780 37.43 0.28 -9.12
N SER A 781 38.00 -0.07 -10.28
CA SER A 781 37.62 0.54 -11.55
C SER A 781 36.21 0.11 -11.99
N LEU A 782 35.46 1.04 -12.58
CA LEU A 782 34.15 0.80 -13.18
C LEU A 782 34.19 1.33 -14.62
N ALA A 783 33.72 0.54 -15.58
CA ALA A 783 33.67 0.94 -16.98
C ALA A 783 32.26 0.81 -17.55
N LEU A 784 31.91 1.71 -18.46
CA LEU A 784 30.66 1.75 -19.19
C LEU A 784 30.97 1.57 -20.68
N ILE A 785 30.18 0.75 -21.36
CA ILE A 785 30.15 0.69 -22.83
C ILE A 785 28.72 1.01 -23.25
N ILE A 786 28.57 1.94 -24.18
CA ILE A 786 27.31 2.20 -24.88
C ILE A 786 27.51 1.69 -26.31
N CYS A 787 26.53 0.97 -26.84
CA CYS A 787 26.55 0.45 -28.20
C CYS A 787 25.16 0.55 -28.83
N ASP A 788 25.13 1.09 -30.04
CA ASP A 788 23.96 1.18 -30.91
C ASP A 788 23.99 0.08 -31.99
N LEU A 789 22.89 -0.10 -32.73
CA LEU A 789 22.80 -1.04 -33.85
C LEU A 789 22.73 -0.32 -35.19
N ASP A 790 23.89 -0.23 -35.85
CA ASP A 790 24.03 0.27 -37.21
C ASP A 790 22.92 -0.30 -38.13
N HIS A 791 22.15 0.59 -38.77
CA HIS A 791 21.08 0.27 -39.72
C HIS A 791 19.86 -0.52 -39.18
N PHE A 792 19.66 -0.66 -37.86
CA PHE A 792 18.52 -1.43 -37.31
C PHE A 792 17.14 -0.94 -37.79
N LYS A 793 16.98 0.36 -38.04
CA LYS A 793 15.74 0.91 -38.62
C LYS A 793 15.41 0.29 -39.99
N GLU A 794 16.39 0.04 -40.85
CA GLU A 794 16.17 -0.53 -42.18
C GLU A 794 15.60 -1.95 -42.11
N ILE A 795 15.96 -2.72 -41.08
CA ILE A 795 15.39 -4.05 -40.80
C ILE A 795 13.90 -3.94 -40.42
N ASN A 796 13.56 -2.96 -39.57
CA ASN A 796 12.18 -2.70 -39.17
C ASN A 796 11.32 -2.23 -40.35
N ASP A 797 11.83 -1.30 -41.16
CA ASP A 797 11.11 -0.73 -42.29
C ASP A 797 10.96 -1.73 -43.47
N THR A 798 11.89 -2.69 -43.61
CA THR A 798 11.88 -3.70 -44.69
C THR A 798 11.15 -5.00 -44.33
N VAL A 799 11.30 -5.49 -43.09
CA VAL A 799 10.82 -6.83 -42.66
C VAL A 799 9.73 -6.72 -41.58
N GLY A 800 9.53 -5.53 -41.01
CA GLY A 800 8.54 -5.26 -39.96
C GLY A 800 9.07 -5.47 -38.55
N HIS A 801 8.47 -4.76 -37.58
CA HIS A 801 8.89 -4.78 -36.18
C HIS A 801 9.05 -6.18 -35.55
N PRO A 802 8.22 -7.22 -35.83
CA PRO A 802 8.42 -8.55 -35.25
C PRO A 802 9.79 -9.19 -35.59
N ALA A 803 10.36 -8.87 -36.75
CA ALA A 803 11.69 -9.30 -37.15
C ALA A 803 12.79 -8.51 -36.41
N GLY A 804 12.64 -7.19 -36.28
CA GLY A 804 13.53 -6.37 -35.46
C GLY A 804 13.57 -6.85 -34.00
N ASP A 805 12.39 -7.13 -33.44
CA ASP A 805 12.18 -7.74 -32.13
C ASP A 805 12.94 -9.08 -31.95
N ALA A 806 13.01 -9.91 -33.00
CA ALA A 806 13.78 -11.15 -32.99
C ALA A 806 15.29 -10.91 -33.05
N VAL A 807 15.76 -9.93 -33.84
CA VAL A 807 17.16 -9.51 -33.89
C VAL A 807 17.64 -8.99 -32.53
N LEU A 808 16.85 -8.12 -31.86
CA LEU A 808 17.18 -7.60 -30.53
C LEU A 808 17.28 -8.73 -29.47
N ARG A 809 16.37 -9.71 -29.50
CA ARG A 809 16.43 -10.90 -28.62
C ARG A 809 17.62 -11.79 -28.90
N HIS A 810 18.01 -11.94 -30.16
CA HIS A 810 19.19 -12.73 -30.53
C HIS A 810 20.47 -12.06 -30.05
N LEU A 811 20.61 -10.75 -30.31
CA LEU A 811 21.71 -9.92 -29.83
C LEU A 811 21.90 -10.01 -28.32
N THR A 812 20.86 -9.79 -27.52
CA THR A 812 21.03 -9.82 -26.06
C THR A 812 21.39 -11.21 -25.55
N ARG A 813 20.66 -12.25 -25.98
CA ARG A 813 20.79 -13.61 -25.45
C ARG A 813 22.03 -14.35 -25.93
N GLN A 814 22.43 -14.16 -27.19
CA GLN A 814 23.55 -14.89 -27.80
C GLN A 814 24.86 -14.11 -27.81
N ILE A 815 24.82 -12.76 -27.75
CA ILE A 815 26.01 -11.92 -27.90
C ILE A 815 26.29 -11.11 -26.63
N LEU A 816 25.40 -10.20 -26.22
CA LEU A 816 25.72 -9.25 -25.15
C LEU A 816 25.83 -9.89 -23.76
N VAL A 817 24.85 -10.73 -23.37
CA VAL A 817 24.87 -11.41 -22.06
C VAL A 817 26.04 -12.41 -21.96
N PRO A 818 26.34 -13.26 -22.97
CA PRO A 818 27.54 -14.11 -22.95
C PRO A 818 28.87 -13.34 -23.04
N ALA A 819 28.89 -12.10 -23.52
CA ALA A 819 30.11 -11.29 -23.60
C ALA A 819 30.55 -10.69 -22.26
N VAL A 820 29.67 -10.62 -21.24
CA VAL A 820 29.98 -10.07 -19.90
C VAL A 820 30.04 -11.15 -18.82
N ARG A 821 30.48 -10.81 -17.59
CA ARG A 821 30.50 -11.77 -16.48
C ARG A 821 29.16 -11.72 -15.72
N PRO A 822 28.75 -12.79 -14.99
CA PRO A 822 27.51 -12.80 -14.18
C PRO A 822 27.41 -11.76 -13.05
N LYS A 823 28.46 -10.95 -12.85
CA LYS A 823 28.49 -9.84 -11.88
C LYS A 823 28.31 -8.46 -12.53
N ASP A 824 28.47 -8.38 -13.85
CA ASP A 824 28.39 -7.17 -14.68
C ASP A 824 26.94 -7.03 -15.22
N LEU A 825 26.54 -5.85 -15.68
CA LEU A 825 25.17 -5.61 -16.19
C LEU A 825 25.14 -5.48 -17.72
N VAL A 826 24.08 -5.98 -18.35
CA VAL A 826 23.61 -5.55 -19.68
C VAL A 826 22.23 -4.91 -19.49
N ALA A 827 22.01 -3.76 -20.13
CA ALA A 827 20.76 -3.04 -20.14
C ALA A 827 20.40 -2.53 -21.54
N ARG A 828 19.12 -2.30 -21.80
CA ARG A 828 18.62 -1.55 -22.96
C ARG A 828 18.35 -0.10 -22.54
N TYR A 829 18.86 0.85 -23.32
CA TYR A 829 18.75 2.29 -23.04
C TYR A 829 17.70 2.96 -23.92
N GLY A 830 17.68 2.60 -25.21
CA GLY A 830 16.78 3.16 -26.24
C GLY A 830 16.14 2.07 -27.11
N GLY A 831 15.82 2.39 -28.36
CA GLY A 831 15.22 1.45 -29.31
C GLY A 831 16.18 0.33 -29.68
N ASP A 832 17.32 0.73 -30.22
CA ASP A 832 18.45 -0.06 -30.72
C ASP A 832 19.65 -0.02 -29.75
N GLU A 833 19.70 0.98 -28.86
CA GLU A 833 20.81 1.25 -27.94
C GLU A 833 20.85 0.32 -26.70
N PHE A 834 22.03 -0.23 -26.42
CA PHE A 834 22.34 -1.03 -25.23
C PHE A 834 23.53 -0.47 -24.44
N VAL A 835 23.56 -0.76 -23.14
CA VAL A 835 24.58 -0.31 -22.20
C VAL A 835 25.10 -1.49 -21.37
N LEU A 836 26.42 -1.65 -21.32
CA LEU A 836 27.11 -2.68 -20.54
C LEU A 836 27.90 -2.01 -19.39
N VAL A 837 27.65 -2.46 -18.15
CA VAL A 837 28.30 -1.93 -16.94
C VAL A 837 29.28 -2.98 -16.38
N LEU A 838 30.58 -2.71 -16.49
CA LEU A 838 31.65 -3.67 -16.20
C LEU A 838 32.40 -3.35 -14.89
N ARG A 839 32.41 -4.29 -13.94
CA ARG A 839 32.92 -4.06 -12.57
C ARG A 839 34.34 -4.57 -12.38
N GLY A 840 35.21 -3.74 -11.81
CA GLY A 840 36.64 -4.03 -11.71
C GLY A 840 37.28 -4.13 -13.09
N ALA A 841 36.81 -3.33 -14.04
CA ALA A 841 37.30 -3.25 -15.41
C ALA A 841 37.97 -1.89 -15.65
N ASP A 842 39.17 -1.91 -16.21
CA ASP A 842 39.86 -0.72 -16.70
C ASP A 842 39.51 -0.47 -18.18
N SER A 843 40.06 0.60 -18.76
CA SER A 843 39.86 0.94 -20.17
C SER A 843 40.28 -0.19 -21.13
N ARG A 844 41.34 -0.95 -20.80
CA ARG A 844 41.81 -2.07 -21.63
C ARG A 844 40.86 -3.27 -21.59
N ALA A 845 40.38 -3.62 -20.40
CA ALA A 845 39.38 -4.68 -20.23
C ALA A 845 38.05 -4.32 -20.90
N ALA A 846 37.61 -3.06 -20.79
CA ALA A 846 36.40 -2.57 -21.45
C ALA A 846 36.52 -2.62 -22.98
N LEU A 847 37.63 -2.11 -23.54
CA LEU A 847 37.88 -2.18 -24.99
C LEU A 847 37.91 -3.63 -25.50
N ALA A 848 38.48 -4.56 -24.74
CA ALA A 848 38.50 -5.99 -25.07
C ALA A 848 37.13 -6.69 -24.96
N VAL A 849 36.16 -6.11 -24.23
CA VAL A 849 34.76 -6.54 -24.24
C VAL A 849 34.04 -5.94 -25.47
N ALA A 850 34.21 -4.65 -25.72
CA ALA A 850 33.61 -3.95 -26.88
C ALA A 850 34.04 -4.58 -28.22
N GLU A 851 35.34 -4.80 -28.43
CA GLU A 851 35.85 -5.46 -29.63
C GLU A 851 35.37 -6.92 -29.76
N ARG A 852 35.14 -7.63 -28.64
CA ARG A 852 34.54 -8.97 -28.71
C ARG A 852 33.09 -8.89 -29.18
N VAL A 853 32.27 -8.01 -28.59
CA VAL A 853 30.87 -7.80 -29.01
C VAL A 853 30.81 -7.45 -30.50
N ARG A 854 31.55 -6.42 -30.92
CA ARG A 854 31.54 -5.95 -32.32
C ARG A 854 31.98 -7.04 -33.30
N ARG A 855 33.00 -7.83 -32.96
CA ARG A 855 33.44 -8.97 -33.80
C ARG A 855 32.44 -10.11 -33.80
N THR A 856 31.74 -10.39 -32.70
CA THR A 856 30.70 -11.42 -32.69
C THR A 856 29.52 -11.00 -33.57
N VAL A 857 29.02 -9.77 -33.44
CA VAL A 857 27.96 -9.23 -34.33
C VAL A 857 28.39 -9.32 -35.80
N ALA A 858 29.57 -8.81 -36.14
CA ALA A 858 30.07 -8.77 -37.53
C ALA A 858 30.34 -10.15 -38.17
N ASN A 859 30.35 -11.25 -37.39
CA ASN A 859 30.57 -12.61 -37.89
C ASN A 859 29.35 -13.54 -37.68
N GLN A 860 28.21 -13.03 -37.19
CA GLN A 860 27.06 -13.85 -36.80
C GLN A 860 25.76 -13.34 -37.44
N ALA A 861 25.41 -13.89 -38.60
CA ALA A 861 24.11 -13.66 -39.24
C ALA A 861 22.95 -14.14 -38.34
N VAL A 862 21.81 -13.43 -38.42
CA VAL A 862 20.62 -13.71 -37.62
C VAL A 862 19.52 -14.25 -38.54
N MET A 863 19.36 -15.58 -38.55
CA MET A 863 18.34 -16.24 -39.38
C MET A 863 16.92 -15.82 -38.95
N LEU A 864 16.12 -15.34 -39.91
CA LEU A 864 14.72 -14.95 -39.72
C LEU A 864 13.84 -15.82 -40.63
N ASP A 865 12.97 -16.64 -40.04
CA ASP A 865 12.03 -17.55 -40.71
C ASP A 865 12.62 -18.36 -41.89
N GLY A 866 13.87 -18.81 -41.72
CA GLY A 866 14.58 -19.65 -42.70
C GLY A 866 15.26 -18.88 -43.84
N LYS A 867 15.27 -17.54 -43.80
CA LYS A 867 16.10 -16.67 -44.65
C LYS A 867 17.26 -16.09 -43.84
N VAL A 868 18.35 -15.78 -44.56
CA VAL A 868 19.58 -15.15 -44.07
C VAL A 868 19.42 -13.64 -44.08
#